data_AF-A0A371QR69-F1
#
_entry.id   AF-A0A371QR69-F1
#
_cell.length_a   1.000
_cell.length_b   1.000
_cell.length_c   1.000
_cell.angle_alpha   90.00
_cell.angle_beta   90.00
_cell.angle_gamma   90.00
#
_symmetry.space_group_name_H-M   'P 1'
#
loop_
_entity.id
_entity.type
_entity.pdbx_description
1 polymer ?
#
loop_
_entity_poly.entity_id
_entity_poly.type
_entity_poly.pdbx_seq_one_letter_code
_entity_poly.pdbx_strand_id
1 'polypeptide(L)'
;MKPSKTDIFPFIAALSLFICFGQSALFAQSSDRSESDYFTISTLNIPDEIVMEAGGLSFDDEGNLAVVTRRGEVWIVNNPQSDNPSFSRFGQGLHEPLGIAYREGAYYIAQRGELVRLEDSSGDGYADLYQTIYRWPLTGNYHEYSYGPKFLPNGDMLVTLNLSWIGYGASLTDWRGWMLRITQDGEMTPFATGLRSPLGFALNAEGDIFYTENEGDWVGSGWMTHLEEGDFAGHPEGLRWTEMEGSPLDLRFDDIDDSEGLTLYEQSQNIPEIKNPATWFPHTIMGISTSDILLIENDDQVGPFAGQFLVGDQGHSKIMRVYHEKVNGEYQGAVFDFREGFQSGIIKLEWGPDDQIYVGMTSRGWGSTGRDQYGVQRMRWNGEIPFVMQKINAESNGFTLTFTEPVDHQSAMDINNYSVTDFTYRYDAAYGSPVINRQNKTITRLSVADDGMSVRLYVDGLREGYINEVQAAGVLNEAGQNLLHSAGYYTLNNLPEGERSAVADGTGVDRPDDEPGPSAKKVTERPSDWDTGPNMRIQLATEPGLQYDQTLITVQAGSRVALTFENDDDMAHNVVITLPESADQVGEAAMRLGLDADALEFVPRLEEVLFHTSMLQPGQSETIYFEVPETPGDYDFVCTFPGHHISMRGIFRVE
;
A
#
# COMPACT_ATOMS: atom_id res chain seq x y z
N MET A 1 -40.96 -6.49 -98.53
CA MET A 1 -39.80 -6.84 -99.37
C MET A 1 -38.63 -6.02 -98.85
N LYS A 2 -37.49 -6.55 -98.38
CA LYS A 2 -36.93 -7.90 -98.24
C LYS A 2 -35.61 -7.71 -97.42
N PRO A 3 -35.04 -8.71 -96.73
CA PRO A 3 -35.61 -9.39 -95.57
C PRO A 3 -34.63 -9.48 -94.37
N SER A 4 -35.19 -9.85 -93.22
CA SER A 4 -34.52 -10.36 -92.02
C SER A 4 -33.96 -11.78 -92.20
N LYS A 5 -32.89 -12.15 -91.46
CA LYS A 5 -32.81 -13.29 -90.50
C LYS A 5 -31.37 -13.84 -90.32
N THR A 6 -31.04 -14.14 -89.04
CA THR A 6 -30.31 -15.33 -88.48
C THR A 6 -28.85 -15.54 -88.91
N ASP A 7 -27.86 -15.95 -88.11
CA ASP A 7 -27.75 -16.66 -86.82
C ASP A 7 -26.19 -16.84 -86.61
N ILE A 8 -25.52 -16.73 -85.44
CA ILE A 8 -25.27 -17.81 -84.44
C ILE A 8 -24.02 -17.44 -83.55
N PHE A 9 -24.12 -17.76 -82.25
CA PHE A 9 -23.14 -17.91 -81.14
C PHE A 9 -22.37 -16.71 -80.54
N PRO A 10 -22.39 -16.60 -79.19
CA PRO A 10 -21.15 -16.91 -78.47
C PRO A 10 -21.33 -17.90 -77.29
N PHE A 11 -20.21 -18.58 -77.04
CA PHE A 11 -19.87 -19.39 -75.86
C PHE A 11 -20.00 -18.56 -74.56
N ILE A 12 -20.70 -19.09 -73.56
CA ILE A 12 -20.58 -18.66 -72.15
C ILE A 12 -19.84 -19.77 -71.42
N ALA A 13 -18.63 -19.47 -70.95
CA ALA A 13 -17.91 -20.31 -70.00
C ALA A 13 -18.45 -20.02 -68.59
N ALA A 14 -18.91 -21.09 -67.93
CA ALA A 14 -19.37 -21.08 -66.55
C ALA A 14 -18.19 -20.89 -65.59
N LEU A 15 -18.30 -19.92 -64.67
CA LEU A 15 -17.43 -19.79 -63.51
C LEU A 15 -18.23 -20.20 -62.27
N SER A 16 -17.83 -21.31 -61.67
CA SER A 16 -18.37 -21.86 -60.43
C SER A 16 -18.00 -20.95 -59.26
N LEU A 17 -18.99 -20.35 -58.60
CA LEU A 17 -18.79 -19.67 -57.31
C LEU A 17 -19.28 -20.59 -56.19
N PHE A 18 -18.32 -21.19 -55.48
CA PHE A 18 -18.55 -21.90 -54.22
C PHE A 18 -18.94 -20.86 -53.16
N ILE A 19 -20.17 -20.96 -52.64
CA ILE A 19 -20.60 -20.21 -51.45
C ILE A 19 -20.14 -21.02 -50.23
N CYS A 20 -19.00 -20.65 -49.66
CA CYS A 20 -18.63 -21.07 -48.31
C CYS A 20 -19.34 -20.14 -47.32
N PHE A 21 -20.25 -20.69 -46.52
CA PHE A 21 -20.71 -20.06 -45.29
C PHE A 21 -19.53 -20.03 -44.29
N GLY A 22 -18.82 -18.90 -44.22
CA GLY A 22 -17.94 -18.61 -43.11
C GLY A 22 -18.77 -18.04 -41.96
N GLN A 23 -18.97 -18.84 -40.90
CA GLN A 23 -19.33 -18.27 -39.60
C GLN A 23 -18.10 -17.50 -39.10
N SER A 24 -18.10 -16.19 -39.30
CA SER A 24 -17.24 -15.30 -38.52
C SER A 24 -17.75 -15.33 -37.08
N ALA A 25 -17.12 -16.15 -36.24
CA ALA A 25 -17.16 -15.96 -34.80
C ALA A 25 -16.57 -14.55 -34.55
N LEU A 26 -17.44 -13.61 -34.20
CA LEU A 26 -17.03 -12.38 -33.54
C LEU A 26 -16.45 -12.83 -32.20
N PHE A 27 -15.14 -13.01 -32.12
CA PHE A 27 -14.46 -12.91 -30.84
C PHE A 27 -14.72 -11.47 -30.37
N ALA A 28 -15.63 -11.31 -29.43
CA ALA A 28 -15.70 -10.09 -28.65
C ALA A 28 -14.32 -9.97 -28.00
N GLN A 29 -13.58 -8.95 -28.40
CA GLN A 29 -12.36 -8.54 -27.74
C GLN A 29 -12.81 -8.11 -26.33
N SER A 30 -12.59 -8.96 -25.32
CA SER A 30 -12.84 -8.58 -23.93
C SER A 30 -11.95 -7.37 -23.65
N SER A 31 -12.53 -6.17 -23.58
CA SER A 31 -11.82 -5.05 -22.99
C SER A 31 -11.58 -5.43 -21.53
N ASP A 32 -10.31 -5.57 -21.13
CA ASP A 32 -9.98 -5.79 -19.72
C ASP A 32 -10.65 -4.68 -18.89
N ARG A 33 -11.49 -5.10 -17.94
CA ARG A 33 -12.17 -4.19 -17.02
C ARG A 33 -11.14 -3.63 -16.04
N SER A 34 -11.37 -2.41 -15.57
CA SER A 34 -10.56 -1.75 -14.55
C SER A 34 -11.36 -1.60 -13.25
N GLU A 35 -10.68 -1.29 -12.16
CA GLU A 35 -11.33 -1.02 -10.86
C GLU A 35 -12.39 0.09 -10.97
N SER A 36 -12.12 1.10 -11.81
CA SER A 36 -13.00 2.25 -12.00
C SER A 36 -14.34 1.92 -12.67
N ASP A 37 -14.43 0.75 -13.31
CA ASP A 37 -15.70 0.24 -13.86
C ASP A 37 -16.66 -0.23 -12.75
N TYR A 38 -16.15 -0.54 -11.56
CA TYR A 38 -16.90 -1.04 -10.40
C TYR A 38 -16.99 -0.01 -9.27
N PHE A 39 -15.90 0.71 -9.02
CA PHE A 39 -15.73 1.64 -7.90
C PHE A 39 -15.40 3.04 -8.42
N THR A 40 -16.43 3.88 -8.50
CA THR A 40 -16.31 5.26 -8.98
C THR A 40 -15.82 6.17 -7.85
N ILE A 41 -14.91 7.09 -8.17
CA ILE A 41 -14.42 8.11 -7.24
C ILE A 41 -14.97 9.47 -7.65
N SER A 42 -15.45 10.24 -6.69
CA SER A 42 -15.91 11.63 -6.89
C SER A 42 -15.34 12.56 -5.82
N THR A 43 -14.90 13.74 -6.22
CA THR A 43 -14.32 14.75 -5.32
C THR A 43 -15.40 15.65 -4.74
N LEU A 44 -15.32 15.95 -3.44
CA LEU A 44 -16.16 16.99 -2.84
C LEU A 44 -15.71 18.37 -3.34
N ASN A 45 -16.67 19.18 -3.78
CA ASN A 45 -16.43 20.56 -4.17
C ASN A 45 -16.21 21.43 -2.93
N ILE A 46 -14.96 21.51 -2.49
CA ILE A 46 -14.53 22.31 -1.33
C ILE A 46 -14.20 23.74 -1.79
N PRO A 47 -14.70 24.80 -1.13
CA PRO A 47 -14.32 26.18 -1.42
C PRO A 47 -12.80 26.41 -1.30
N ASP A 48 -12.22 27.18 -2.23
CA ASP A 48 -10.77 27.42 -2.34
C ASP A 48 -10.16 28.03 -1.05
N GLU A 49 -10.96 28.75 -0.26
CA GLU A 49 -10.54 29.31 1.02
C GLU A 49 -10.36 28.28 2.15
N ILE A 50 -10.88 27.05 1.97
CA ILE A 50 -10.79 25.97 2.96
C ILE A 50 -9.64 25.04 2.59
N VAL A 51 -8.59 25.05 3.42
CA VAL A 51 -7.47 24.12 3.31
C VAL A 51 -7.81 22.81 4.03
N MET A 52 -8.46 21.90 3.30
CA MET A 52 -9.01 20.65 3.84
C MET A 52 -7.96 19.53 3.95
N GLU A 53 -6.89 19.76 4.71
CA GLU A 53 -5.90 18.75 5.09
C GLU A 53 -6.54 17.74 6.08
N ALA A 54 -7.42 16.87 5.58
CA ALA A 54 -8.30 16.03 6.40
C ALA A 54 -7.51 15.00 7.24
N GLY A 55 -7.56 15.15 8.56
CA GLY A 55 -6.90 14.28 9.54
C GLY A 55 -7.86 13.33 10.30
N GLY A 56 -9.17 13.55 10.16
CA GLY A 56 -10.23 12.78 10.82
C GLY A 56 -11.57 13.01 10.11
N LEU A 57 -12.36 11.96 9.97
CA LEU A 57 -13.71 11.97 9.41
C LEU A 57 -14.65 11.27 10.40
N SER A 58 -15.87 11.78 10.58
CA SER A 58 -16.94 11.12 11.33
C SER A 58 -18.28 11.69 10.88
N PHE A 59 -19.29 10.83 10.74
CA PHE A 59 -20.67 11.29 10.55
C PHE A 59 -21.35 11.54 11.90
N ASP A 60 -22.27 12.51 11.92
CA ASP A 60 -23.22 12.69 13.01
C ASP A 60 -24.56 11.97 12.75
N ASP A 61 -25.45 11.98 13.75
CA ASP A 61 -26.77 11.35 13.66
C ASP A 61 -27.69 11.98 12.59
N GLU A 62 -27.35 13.17 12.09
CA GLU A 62 -28.09 13.86 11.02
C GLU A 62 -27.52 13.55 9.63
N GLY A 63 -26.42 12.82 9.55
CA GLY A 63 -25.73 12.48 8.30
C GLY A 63 -24.85 13.60 7.77
N ASN A 64 -24.48 14.59 8.59
CA ASN A 64 -23.45 15.55 8.24
C ASN A 64 -22.07 14.94 8.48
N LEU A 65 -21.12 15.27 7.63
CA LEU A 65 -19.74 14.82 7.77
C LEU A 65 -18.92 15.86 8.52
N ALA A 66 -18.41 15.51 9.70
CA ALA A 66 -17.41 16.28 10.40
C ALA A 66 -16.00 15.92 9.88
N VAL A 67 -15.21 16.95 9.58
CA VAL A 67 -13.82 16.83 9.13
C VAL A 67 -12.93 17.65 10.04
N VAL A 68 -11.96 17.00 10.69
CA VAL A 68 -10.87 17.72 11.35
C VAL A 68 -9.73 17.94 10.38
N THR A 69 -9.14 19.13 10.37
CA THR A 69 -7.98 19.44 9.54
C THR A 69 -6.72 19.45 10.38
N ARG A 70 -5.58 19.09 9.79
CA ARG A 70 -4.25 19.23 10.45
C ARG A 70 -3.92 20.66 10.89
N ARG A 71 -4.67 21.66 10.39
CA ARG A 71 -4.59 23.07 10.79
C ARG A 71 -5.33 23.40 12.07
N GLY A 72 -5.98 22.41 12.68
CA GLY A 72 -6.63 22.57 13.98
C GLY A 72 -8.06 23.08 13.90
N GLU A 73 -8.75 22.84 12.78
CA GLU A 73 -10.14 23.21 12.57
C GLU A 73 -11.05 22.00 12.52
N VAL A 74 -12.32 22.19 12.87
CA VAL A 74 -13.40 21.21 12.70
C VAL A 74 -14.44 21.82 11.77
N TRP A 75 -14.67 21.19 10.63
CA TRP A 75 -15.63 21.60 9.61
C TRP A 75 -16.79 20.61 9.55
N ILE A 76 -18.01 21.12 9.45
CA ILE A 76 -19.22 20.33 9.22
C ILE A 76 -19.62 20.51 7.76
N VAL A 77 -19.66 19.39 7.05
CA VAL A 77 -20.05 19.29 5.65
C VAL A 77 -21.47 18.76 5.60
N ASN A 78 -22.41 19.64 5.29
CA ASN A 78 -23.82 19.30 5.16
C ASN A 78 -24.09 18.80 3.74
N ASN A 79 -24.93 17.76 3.63
CA ASN A 79 -25.21 17.07 2.37
C ASN A 79 -23.92 16.67 1.62
N PRO A 80 -22.98 15.95 2.26
CA PRO A 80 -21.68 15.64 1.69
C PRO A 80 -21.77 14.73 0.44
N GLN A 81 -22.93 14.16 0.18
CA GLN A 81 -23.25 13.38 -1.02
C GLN A 81 -23.65 14.24 -2.25
N SER A 82 -23.96 15.52 -2.05
CA SER A 82 -24.34 16.47 -3.10
C SER A 82 -23.14 16.93 -3.92
N ASP A 83 -23.37 17.36 -5.18
CA ASP A 83 -22.36 18.08 -5.97
C ASP A 83 -22.08 19.48 -5.40
N ASN A 84 -22.97 20.01 -4.56
CA ASN A 84 -22.83 21.32 -3.93
C ASN A 84 -23.05 21.19 -2.42
N PRO A 85 -22.11 20.57 -1.68
CA PRO A 85 -22.18 20.51 -0.23
C PRO A 85 -21.96 21.91 0.37
N SER A 86 -22.43 22.12 1.61
CA SER A 86 -22.19 23.38 2.34
C SER A 86 -21.34 23.15 3.57
N PHE A 87 -20.42 24.07 3.82
CA PHE A 87 -19.40 23.97 4.85
C PHE A 87 -19.65 25.02 5.95
N SER A 88 -19.63 24.60 7.20
CA SER A 88 -19.61 25.48 8.36
C SER A 88 -18.47 25.09 9.30
N ARG A 89 -17.75 26.08 9.84
CA ARG A 89 -16.69 25.79 10.80
C ARG A 89 -17.28 25.66 12.19
N PHE A 90 -17.27 24.45 12.74
CA PHE A 90 -17.78 24.13 14.06
C PHE A 90 -16.77 24.46 15.17
N GLY A 91 -15.48 24.22 14.93
CA GLY A 91 -14.44 24.45 15.93
C GLY A 91 -13.10 24.84 15.33
N GLN A 92 -12.23 25.43 16.17
CA GLN A 92 -10.85 25.78 15.79
C GLN A 92 -9.93 25.89 17.01
N GLY A 93 -8.62 25.87 16.78
CA GLY A 93 -7.59 26.04 17.82
C GLY A 93 -7.02 24.74 18.36
N LEU A 94 -7.27 23.61 17.69
CA LEU A 94 -6.71 22.31 18.03
C LEU A 94 -5.27 22.19 17.53
N HIS A 95 -4.45 21.40 18.22
CA HIS A 95 -3.06 21.18 17.85
C HIS A 95 -2.90 19.91 17.01
N GLU A 96 -2.95 20.08 15.68
CA GLU A 96 -2.72 19.01 14.70
C GLU A 96 -3.57 17.74 14.98
N PRO A 97 -4.92 17.86 14.96
CA PRO A 97 -5.82 16.75 15.25
C PRO A 97 -5.77 15.67 14.16
N LEU A 98 -5.69 14.41 14.57
CA LEU A 98 -5.57 13.23 13.69
C LEU A 98 -6.56 12.14 14.09
N GLY A 99 -7.83 12.50 14.04
CA GLY A 99 -8.97 11.62 14.21
C GLY A 99 -10.10 12.33 14.95
N ILE A 100 -11.31 11.83 14.74
CA ILE A 100 -12.55 12.37 15.30
C ILE A 100 -13.55 11.23 15.39
N ALA A 101 -14.37 11.22 16.44
CA ALA A 101 -15.50 10.32 16.57
C ALA A 101 -16.69 11.08 17.15
N TYR A 102 -17.86 10.91 16.55
CA TYR A 102 -19.11 11.45 17.07
C TYR A 102 -19.77 10.45 18.04
N ARG A 103 -20.27 10.95 19.16
CA ARG A 103 -21.10 10.16 20.09
C ARG A 103 -21.95 11.08 20.96
N GLU A 104 -23.25 10.77 21.03
CA GLU A 104 -24.18 11.40 21.98
C GLU A 104 -24.15 12.94 21.93
N GLY A 105 -24.18 13.52 20.73
CA GLY A 105 -24.20 14.97 20.53
C GLY A 105 -22.84 15.67 20.61
N ALA A 106 -21.75 14.95 20.79
CA ALA A 106 -20.41 15.52 20.93
C ALA A 106 -19.38 14.87 19.99
N TYR A 107 -18.35 15.63 19.66
CA TYR A 107 -17.19 15.17 18.90
C TYR A 107 -16.00 14.96 19.82
N TYR A 108 -15.39 13.78 19.77
CA TYR A 108 -14.19 13.41 20.51
C TYR A 108 -13.02 13.38 19.55
N ILE A 109 -11.94 14.08 19.87
CA ILE A 109 -10.84 14.36 18.94
C ILE A 109 -9.52 14.05 19.63
N ALA A 110 -8.70 13.19 19.03
CA ALA A 110 -7.30 13.07 19.41
C ALA A 110 -6.51 14.17 18.71
N GLN A 111 -5.94 15.07 19.51
CA GLN A 111 -4.94 16.02 19.08
C GLN A 111 -3.62 15.71 19.76
N ARG A 112 -2.55 16.34 19.30
CA ARG A 112 -1.17 15.90 19.58
C ARG A 112 -0.86 15.62 21.06
N GLY A 113 -1.43 16.38 21.99
CA GLY A 113 -1.18 16.25 23.44
C GLY A 113 -2.40 15.95 24.31
N GLU A 114 -3.60 15.80 23.73
CA GLU A 114 -4.80 15.51 24.52
C GLU A 114 -5.94 14.88 23.70
N LEU A 115 -6.78 14.11 24.40
CA LEU A 115 -8.11 13.72 23.95
C LEU A 115 -9.10 14.77 24.44
N VAL A 116 -9.81 15.41 23.51
CA VAL A 116 -10.72 16.52 23.81
C VAL A 116 -12.12 16.22 23.29
N ARG A 117 -13.13 16.61 24.07
CA ARG A 117 -14.56 16.57 23.73
C ARG A 117 -15.02 17.98 23.36
N LEU A 118 -15.62 18.12 22.18
CA LEU A 118 -16.24 19.34 21.68
C LEU A 118 -17.76 19.16 21.62
N GLU A 119 -18.49 20.17 22.07
CA GLU A 119 -19.96 20.21 22.07
C GLU A 119 -20.43 21.62 21.75
N ASP A 120 -21.52 21.71 20.98
CA ASP A 120 -22.33 22.93 20.87
C ASP A 120 -23.51 22.83 21.84
N SER A 121 -23.31 23.36 23.05
CA SER A 121 -24.32 23.39 24.10
C SER A 121 -25.41 24.45 23.86
N SER A 122 -25.17 25.35 22.91
CA SER A 122 -26.03 26.49 22.59
C SER A 122 -26.98 26.24 21.41
N GLY A 123 -26.64 25.29 20.54
CA GLY A 123 -27.35 24.95 19.31
C GLY A 123 -27.19 25.99 18.19
N ASP A 124 -26.12 26.78 18.20
CA ASP A 124 -25.87 27.83 17.20
C ASP A 124 -24.97 27.37 16.03
N GLY A 125 -24.53 26.11 16.05
CA GLY A 125 -23.68 25.48 15.04
C GLY A 125 -22.19 25.62 15.31
N TYR A 126 -21.78 26.14 16.48
CA TYR A 126 -20.38 26.28 16.88
C TYR A 126 -20.12 25.60 18.23
N ALA A 127 -18.98 24.92 18.34
CA ALA A 127 -18.53 24.38 19.63
C ALA A 127 -18.22 25.52 20.60
N ASP A 128 -18.96 25.59 21.69
CA ASP A 128 -18.73 26.51 22.81
C ASP A 128 -18.09 25.81 24.02
N LEU A 129 -18.10 24.47 24.05
CA LEU A 129 -17.40 23.66 25.04
C LEU A 129 -16.21 22.92 24.42
N TYR A 130 -15.03 23.09 25.04
CA TYR A 130 -13.82 22.30 24.79
C TYR A 130 -13.40 21.69 26.12
N GLN A 131 -13.68 20.40 26.30
CA GLN A 131 -13.39 19.68 27.52
C GLN A 131 -12.28 18.66 27.27
N THR A 132 -11.12 18.89 27.88
CA THR A 132 -10.06 17.88 27.96
C THR A 132 -10.58 16.66 28.74
N ILE A 133 -10.53 15.48 28.12
CA ILE A 133 -10.81 14.19 28.77
C ILE A 133 -9.52 13.68 29.43
N TYR A 134 -8.43 13.64 28.66
CA TYR A 134 -7.13 13.20 29.16
C TYR A 134 -5.98 13.88 28.42
N ARG A 135 -4.84 14.09 29.08
CA ARG A 135 -3.63 14.74 28.51
C ARG A 135 -2.42 13.84 28.67
N TRP A 136 -1.57 13.81 27.65
CA TRP A 136 -0.26 13.18 27.67
C TRP A 136 0.84 14.20 27.35
N PRO A 137 2.08 13.97 27.81
CA PRO A 137 3.18 14.90 27.59
C PRO A 137 3.64 14.96 26.12
N LEU A 138 4.28 16.08 25.77
CA LEU A 138 4.92 16.35 24.47
C LEU A 138 6.34 16.86 24.67
N THR A 139 7.25 16.44 23.81
CA THR A 139 8.60 17.04 23.73
C THR A 139 8.66 18.19 22.71
N GLY A 140 7.69 18.23 21.78
CA GLY A 140 7.67 19.17 20.67
C GLY A 140 8.28 18.61 19.39
N ASN A 141 8.77 17.36 19.41
CA ASN A 141 9.27 16.67 18.22
C ASN A 141 8.14 16.48 17.19
N TYR A 142 8.39 16.87 15.93
CA TYR A 142 7.36 16.96 14.87
C TYR A 142 6.61 15.66 14.59
N HIS A 143 7.21 14.51 14.93
CA HIS A 143 6.67 13.17 14.66
C HIS A 143 5.80 12.63 15.81
N GLU A 144 5.59 13.40 16.89
CA GLU A 144 4.76 13.01 18.05
C GLU A 144 3.24 13.07 17.77
N TYR A 145 2.77 12.44 16.70
CA TYR A 145 1.34 12.35 16.35
C TYR A 145 0.54 11.54 17.38
N SER A 146 -0.78 11.77 17.41
CA SER A 146 -1.72 10.99 18.23
C SER A 146 -2.96 10.72 17.41
N TYR A 147 -3.34 9.45 17.29
CA TYR A 147 -4.42 9.02 16.41
C TYR A 147 -5.63 8.52 17.19
N GLY A 148 -6.82 8.78 16.65
CA GLY A 148 -8.11 8.34 17.22
C GLY A 148 -9.05 9.49 17.58
N PRO A 149 -10.01 9.28 18.50
CA PRO A 149 -10.28 8.02 19.18
C PRO A 149 -11.04 7.02 18.31
N LYS A 150 -11.01 5.75 18.69
CA LYS A 150 -12.07 4.78 18.33
C LYS A 150 -12.79 4.33 19.60
N PHE A 151 -14.12 4.27 19.55
CA PHE A 151 -14.91 3.82 20.68
C PHE A 151 -14.93 2.30 20.78
N LEU A 152 -14.76 1.80 22.00
CA LEU A 152 -15.06 0.43 22.37
C LEU A 152 -16.58 0.28 22.66
N PRO A 153 -17.14 -0.94 22.56
CA PRO A 153 -18.55 -1.18 22.85
C PRO A 153 -18.99 -0.75 24.26
N ASN A 154 -18.07 -0.78 25.22
CA ASN A 154 -18.32 -0.37 26.60
C ASN A 154 -18.33 1.16 26.81
N GLY A 155 -17.95 1.94 25.79
CA GLY A 155 -17.88 3.39 25.88
C GLY A 155 -16.49 3.98 26.08
N ASP A 156 -15.48 3.16 26.34
CA ASP A 156 -14.10 3.61 26.42
C ASP A 156 -13.56 3.98 25.03
N MET A 157 -12.43 4.68 25.02
CA MET A 157 -11.79 5.17 23.81
C MET A 157 -10.37 4.63 23.70
N LEU A 158 -10.00 4.19 22.51
CA LEU A 158 -8.62 3.86 22.16
C LEU A 158 -7.95 5.04 21.47
N VAL A 159 -6.71 5.30 21.84
CA VAL A 159 -5.82 6.30 21.21
C VAL A 159 -4.44 5.67 21.05
N THR A 160 -3.78 5.88 19.92
CA THR A 160 -2.38 5.46 19.71
C THR A 160 -1.45 6.67 19.72
N LEU A 161 -0.26 6.51 20.31
CA LEU A 161 0.74 7.56 20.42
C LEU A 161 1.98 7.20 19.59
N ASN A 162 2.23 7.99 18.55
CA ASN A 162 3.35 7.82 17.63
C ASN A 162 4.71 8.05 18.31
N LEU A 163 5.77 7.38 17.84
CA LEU A 163 7.14 7.68 18.26
C LEU A 163 7.64 9.01 17.68
N SER A 164 8.61 9.61 18.38
CA SER A 164 9.37 10.75 17.86
C SER A 164 10.33 10.33 16.76
N TRP A 165 10.79 11.27 15.93
CA TRP A 165 11.84 11.03 14.93
C TRP A 165 13.09 11.84 15.24
N ILE A 166 14.22 11.15 15.46
CA ILE A 166 15.53 11.77 15.72
C ILE A 166 16.65 11.13 14.88
N GLY A 167 16.29 10.62 13.70
CA GLY A 167 17.12 9.74 12.85
C GLY A 167 16.83 8.24 13.05
N TYR A 168 16.01 7.92 14.06
CA TYR A 168 15.35 6.65 14.33
C TYR A 168 14.09 6.96 15.15
N GLY A 169 13.17 6.00 15.25
CA GLY A 169 12.01 6.08 16.11
C GLY A 169 12.45 6.16 17.56
N ALA A 170 11.94 7.12 18.34
CA ALA A 170 12.35 7.27 19.73
C ALA A 170 11.17 7.58 20.66
N SER A 171 11.13 6.91 21.81
CA SER A 171 10.11 7.17 22.82
C SER A 171 10.61 8.21 23.83
N LEU A 172 10.49 9.50 23.47
CA LEU A 172 11.11 10.59 24.22
C LEU A 172 10.34 11.06 25.47
N THR A 173 9.06 10.72 25.58
CA THR A 173 8.21 11.03 26.73
C THR A 173 7.18 9.93 26.95
N ASP A 174 6.62 9.90 28.16
CA ASP A 174 5.73 8.84 28.65
C ASP A 174 4.73 8.37 27.60
N TRP A 175 4.66 7.04 27.46
CA TRP A 175 3.69 6.33 26.63
C TRP A 175 3.80 6.57 25.11
N ARG A 176 4.85 7.23 24.61
CA ARG A 176 5.11 7.26 23.16
C ARG A 176 5.43 5.85 22.66
N GLY A 177 4.79 5.44 21.56
CA GLY A 177 4.81 4.07 21.04
C GLY A 177 3.84 3.10 21.72
N TRP A 178 2.79 3.63 22.34
CA TRP A 178 1.75 2.84 23.01
C TRP A 178 0.36 3.09 22.45
N MET A 179 -0.49 2.06 22.56
CA MET A 179 -1.94 2.19 22.56
C MET A 179 -2.43 2.41 23.99
N LEU A 180 -3.31 3.40 24.16
CA LEU A 180 -3.93 3.76 25.42
C LEU A 180 -5.43 3.50 25.36
N ARG A 181 -6.00 2.98 26.46
CA ARG A 181 -7.44 2.92 26.70
C ARG A 181 -7.82 4.04 27.69
N ILE A 182 -8.78 4.87 27.33
CA ILE A 182 -9.20 6.03 28.10
C ILE A 182 -10.72 5.96 28.32
N THR A 183 -11.17 6.00 29.57
CA THR A 183 -12.60 6.05 29.90
C THR A 183 -13.18 7.43 29.59
N GLN A 184 -14.50 7.54 29.50
CA GLN A 184 -15.17 8.84 29.28
C GLN A 184 -14.92 9.84 30.42
N ASP A 185 -14.65 9.34 31.63
CA ASP A 185 -14.32 10.16 32.81
C ASP A 185 -12.83 10.56 32.86
N GLY A 186 -12.02 10.09 31.90
CA GLY A 186 -10.61 10.48 31.78
C GLY A 186 -9.62 9.60 32.55
N GLU A 187 -10.02 8.39 32.95
CA GLU A 187 -9.07 7.40 33.48
C GLU A 187 -8.33 6.72 32.32
N MET A 188 -7.01 6.71 32.37
CA MET A 188 -6.15 6.14 31.31
C MET A 188 -5.45 4.88 31.82
N THR A 189 -5.47 3.83 31.00
CA THR A 189 -4.68 2.60 31.19
C THR A 189 -3.86 2.32 29.92
N PRO A 190 -2.54 2.08 30.01
CA PRO A 190 -1.76 1.59 28.88
C PRO A 190 -2.25 0.19 28.48
N PHE A 191 -2.35 -0.08 27.18
CA PHE A 191 -2.97 -1.30 26.65
C PHE A 191 -1.94 -2.23 26.00
N ALA A 192 -1.21 -1.74 25.01
CA ALA A 192 -0.19 -2.48 24.27
C ALA A 192 0.93 -1.52 23.82
N THR A 193 2.13 -2.04 23.59
CA THR A 193 3.29 -1.25 23.16
C THR A 193 3.97 -1.85 21.94
N GLY A 194 5.03 -1.22 21.46
CA GLY A 194 5.74 -1.66 20.26
C GLY A 194 5.26 -1.01 18.97
N LEU A 195 4.51 0.09 19.07
CA LEU A 195 3.97 0.82 17.92
C LEU A 195 4.95 1.93 17.53
N ARG A 196 5.31 2.03 16.25
CA ARG A 196 6.17 3.09 15.72
C ARG A 196 5.36 4.24 15.16
N SER A 197 4.58 3.94 14.12
CA SER A 197 3.75 4.88 13.39
C SER A 197 2.32 4.35 13.13
N PRO A 198 1.53 4.15 14.19
CA PRO A 198 0.26 3.41 14.15
C PRO A 198 -0.96 4.27 13.76
N LEU A 199 -1.04 4.67 12.50
CA LEU A 199 -2.07 5.62 12.04
C LEU A 199 -3.49 5.04 12.06
N GLY A 200 -3.64 3.80 11.60
CA GLY A 200 -4.92 3.13 11.45
C GLY A 200 -5.17 2.11 12.55
N PHE A 201 -6.38 2.12 13.10
CA PHE A 201 -6.87 1.07 13.99
C PHE A 201 -8.39 0.99 13.96
N ALA A 202 -8.91 -0.21 14.06
CA ALA A 202 -10.33 -0.52 14.00
C ALA A 202 -10.65 -1.78 14.80
N LEU A 203 -11.93 -2.04 15.02
CA LEU A 203 -12.41 -3.30 15.58
C LEU A 203 -12.96 -4.18 14.45
N ASN A 204 -12.78 -5.49 14.56
CA ASN A 204 -13.57 -6.43 13.76
C ASN A 204 -14.99 -6.57 14.35
N ALA A 205 -15.84 -7.38 13.69
CA ALA A 205 -17.20 -7.65 14.17
C ALA A 205 -17.27 -8.40 15.51
N GLU A 206 -16.19 -9.07 15.94
CA GLU A 206 -16.07 -9.76 17.24
C GLU A 206 -15.66 -8.80 18.37
N GLY A 207 -15.20 -7.59 18.03
CA GLY A 207 -14.68 -6.60 18.95
C GLY A 207 -13.17 -6.67 19.16
N ASP A 208 -12.45 -7.53 18.42
CA ASP A 208 -11.00 -7.62 18.47
C ASP A 208 -10.38 -6.37 17.83
N ILE A 209 -9.35 -5.82 18.47
CA ILE A 209 -8.70 -4.57 18.09
C ILE A 209 -7.60 -4.87 17.10
N PHE A 210 -7.63 -4.25 15.92
CA PHE A 210 -6.56 -4.30 14.94
C PHE A 210 -5.93 -2.94 14.73
N TYR A 211 -4.65 -2.94 14.38
CA TYR A 211 -3.94 -1.74 13.97
C TYR A 211 -3.03 -2.00 12.77
N THR A 212 -2.67 -0.93 12.07
CA THR A 212 -1.69 -0.92 10.96
C THR A 212 -0.42 -0.21 11.38
N GLU A 213 0.71 -0.72 10.89
CA GLU A 213 2.04 -0.17 11.11
C GLU A 213 2.72 0.18 9.79
N ASN A 214 3.48 1.28 9.80
CA ASN A 214 4.24 1.77 8.66
C ASN A 214 5.69 1.30 8.72
N GLU A 215 6.28 1.07 7.55
CA GLU A 215 7.70 0.71 7.42
C GLU A 215 8.61 1.75 8.13
N GLY A 216 9.68 1.25 8.74
CA GLY A 216 10.76 2.04 9.30
C GLY A 216 11.74 1.20 10.10
N ASP A 217 12.43 1.81 11.07
CA ASP A 217 13.30 1.06 11.98
C ASP A 217 12.51 -0.01 12.73
N TRP A 218 13.09 -1.22 12.84
CA TRP A 218 12.46 -2.42 13.41
C TRP A 218 11.21 -2.94 12.67
N VAL A 219 10.77 -2.25 11.62
CA VAL A 219 9.57 -2.56 10.86
C VAL A 219 9.95 -2.72 9.40
N GLY A 220 10.26 -3.96 9.01
CA GLY A 220 10.78 -4.25 7.67
C GLY A 220 9.84 -3.90 6.52
N SER A 221 8.53 -3.84 6.77
CA SER A 221 7.51 -3.43 5.81
C SER A 221 6.21 -3.06 6.53
N GLY A 222 5.22 -2.50 5.83
CA GLY A 222 3.92 -2.22 6.44
C GLY A 222 3.20 -3.52 6.83
N TRP A 223 2.40 -3.50 7.89
CA TRP A 223 1.65 -4.68 8.34
C TRP A 223 0.41 -4.32 9.16
N MET A 224 -0.49 -5.29 9.34
CA MET A 224 -1.67 -5.21 10.20
C MET A 224 -1.68 -6.40 11.18
N THR A 225 -1.97 -6.15 12.45
CA THR A 225 -2.20 -7.22 13.43
C THR A 225 -3.25 -6.87 14.46
N HIS A 226 -3.75 -7.89 15.14
CA HIS A 226 -4.61 -7.72 16.30
C HIS A 226 -3.79 -7.46 17.56
N LEU A 227 -4.26 -6.61 18.46
CA LEU A 227 -3.63 -6.35 19.75
C LEU A 227 -4.56 -6.68 20.90
N GLU A 228 -4.04 -7.42 21.85
CA GLU A 228 -4.63 -7.68 23.16
C GLU A 228 -3.89 -6.88 24.25
N GLU A 229 -4.50 -6.79 25.43
CA GLU A 229 -3.88 -6.10 26.58
C GLU A 229 -2.60 -6.86 26.98
N GLY A 230 -1.47 -6.15 26.97
CA GLY A 230 -0.16 -6.75 27.26
C GLY A 230 0.60 -7.27 26.04
N ASP A 231 0.13 -7.03 24.81
CA ASP A 231 0.90 -7.38 23.62
C ASP A 231 2.06 -6.38 23.34
N PHE A 232 3.16 -6.90 22.81
CA PHE A 232 4.27 -6.15 22.26
C PHE A 232 4.33 -6.31 20.73
N ALA A 233 4.13 -5.21 20.02
CA ALA A 233 3.94 -5.19 18.58
C ALA A 233 5.25 -5.08 17.77
N GLY A 234 6.41 -5.14 18.43
CA GLY A 234 7.70 -5.31 17.78
C GLY A 234 8.66 -4.13 17.88
N HIS A 235 8.24 -2.87 18.00
CA HIS A 235 9.20 -1.76 18.09
C HIS A 235 9.74 -1.51 19.52
N PRO A 236 11.04 -1.72 19.82
CA PRO A 236 11.52 -1.81 21.20
C PRO A 236 11.41 -0.51 22.03
N GLU A 237 11.42 0.67 21.39
CA GLU A 237 11.37 1.97 22.08
C GLU A 237 10.21 2.15 23.07
N GLY A 238 9.05 1.57 22.78
CA GLY A 238 7.91 1.63 23.69
C GLY A 238 8.17 0.95 25.04
N LEU A 239 9.06 -0.06 25.06
CA LEU A 239 9.43 -0.82 26.26
C LEU A 239 10.13 0.03 27.32
N ARG A 240 10.59 1.24 26.98
CA ARG A 240 11.13 2.21 27.93
C ARG A 240 10.20 2.50 29.11
N TRP A 241 8.89 2.34 28.92
CA TRP A 241 7.87 2.71 29.91
C TRP A 241 7.23 1.50 30.60
N THR A 242 7.69 0.27 30.36
CA THR A 242 7.09 -0.92 30.99
C THR A 242 7.31 -0.99 32.50
N GLU A 243 8.30 -0.26 33.04
CA GLU A 243 8.53 -0.15 34.48
C GLU A 243 7.63 0.90 35.17
N MET A 244 6.81 1.65 34.41
CA MET A 244 5.85 2.60 34.97
C MET A 244 4.64 1.90 35.58
N GLU A 245 4.05 2.51 36.60
CA GLU A 245 2.81 2.00 37.21
C GLU A 245 1.69 1.88 36.17
N GLY A 246 1.03 0.73 36.16
CA GLY A 246 -0.09 0.43 35.26
C GLY A 246 0.31 -0.25 33.95
N SER A 247 1.60 -0.38 33.62
CA SER A 247 2.03 -1.20 32.48
C SER A 247 1.51 -2.65 32.61
N PRO A 248 0.89 -3.22 31.57
CA PRO A 248 0.50 -4.63 31.53
C PRO A 248 1.67 -5.57 31.16
N LEU A 249 2.86 -5.02 30.90
CA LEU A 249 4.04 -5.72 30.38
C LEU A 249 5.22 -5.62 31.37
N ASP A 250 5.97 -6.72 31.49
CA ASP A 250 7.26 -6.77 32.21
C ASP A 250 8.48 -6.80 31.25
N LEU A 251 8.25 -6.94 29.94
CA LEU A 251 9.28 -6.98 28.90
C LEU A 251 10.11 -5.69 28.86
N ARG A 252 11.43 -5.80 28.71
CA ARG A 252 12.36 -4.66 28.67
C ARG A 252 13.03 -4.52 27.32
N PHE A 253 13.52 -3.31 27.04
CA PHE A 253 14.30 -3.01 25.85
C PHE A 253 15.50 -3.97 25.67
N ASP A 254 16.24 -4.22 26.75
CA ASP A 254 17.42 -5.10 26.74
C ASP A 254 17.09 -6.59 26.52
N ASP A 255 15.80 -6.97 26.56
CA ASP A 255 15.36 -8.33 26.24
C ASP A 255 15.24 -8.56 24.72
N ILE A 256 15.30 -7.49 23.91
CA ILE A 256 15.26 -7.56 22.44
C ILE A 256 16.70 -7.68 21.89
N ASP A 257 17.02 -8.80 21.26
CA ASP A 257 18.35 -9.08 20.68
C ASP A 257 18.31 -9.07 19.14
N ASP A 258 18.88 -8.03 18.51
CA ASP A 258 18.99 -7.94 17.05
C ASP A 258 20.29 -8.51 16.47
N SER A 259 21.18 -9.06 17.31
CA SER A 259 22.52 -9.48 16.87
C SER A 259 22.54 -10.75 16.01
N GLU A 260 21.50 -11.58 16.12
CA GLU A 260 21.36 -12.83 15.37
C GLU A 260 20.73 -12.65 13.98
N GLY A 261 20.22 -11.45 13.66
CA GLY A 261 19.56 -11.17 12.37
C GLY A 261 18.28 -11.96 12.16
N LEU A 262 17.57 -12.26 13.25
CA LEU A 262 16.31 -13.01 13.24
C LEU A 262 15.19 -12.22 12.56
N THR A 263 14.18 -12.94 12.07
CA THR A 263 12.88 -12.38 11.71
C THR A 263 12.03 -12.13 12.95
N LEU A 264 11.00 -11.28 12.85
CA LEU A 264 10.06 -11.05 13.96
C LEU A 264 9.35 -12.34 14.39
N TYR A 265 9.06 -13.23 13.44
CA TYR A 265 8.47 -14.54 13.71
C TYR A 265 9.40 -15.44 14.52
N GLU A 266 10.69 -15.48 14.20
CA GLU A 266 11.66 -16.27 14.96
C GLU A 266 11.86 -15.70 16.37
N GLN A 267 11.81 -14.38 16.53
CA GLN A 267 11.86 -13.73 17.85
C GLN A 267 10.65 -14.07 18.72
N SER A 268 9.45 -14.11 18.14
CA SER A 268 8.23 -14.44 18.89
C SER A 268 8.22 -15.88 19.44
N GLN A 269 9.05 -16.77 18.89
CA GLN A 269 9.24 -18.11 19.47
C GLN A 269 9.95 -18.08 20.83
N ASN A 270 10.69 -17.01 21.11
CA ASN A 270 11.44 -16.84 22.36
C ASN A 270 10.82 -15.80 23.29
N ILE A 271 10.08 -14.83 22.76
CA ILE A 271 9.45 -13.73 23.50
C ILE A 271 7.93 -13.81 23.31
N PRO A 272 7.18 -14.39 24.27
CA PRO A 272 5.76 -14.69 24.12
C PRO A 272 4.87 -13.43 24.04
N GLU A 273 5.36 -12.29 24.50
CA GLU A 273 4.67 -11.00 24.37
C GLU A 273 4.70 -10.47 22.94
N ILE A 274 5.62 -10.94 22.07
CA ILE A 274 5.66 -10.47 20.68
C ILE A 274 4.42 -10.92 19.93
N LYS A 275 3.74 -9.95 19.34
CA LYS A 275 2.62 -10.19 18.44
C LYS A 275 3.08 -10.25 16.99
N ASN A 276 2.98 -11.44 16.40
CA ASN A 276 3.25 -11.59 14.97
C ASN A 276 2.24 -10.80 14.13
N PRO A 277 2.67 -10.21 13.01
CA PRO A 277 1.75 -9.61 12.04
C PRO A 277 0.74 -10.63 11.51
N ALA A 278 -0.55 -10.26 11.51
CA ALA A 278 -1.59 -11.09 10.91
C ALA A 278 -1.54 -11.01 9.37
N THR A 279 -1.23 -9.83 8.83
CA THR A 279 -1.04 -9.62 7.40
C THR A 279 0.07 -8.61 7.17
N TRP A 280 1.03 -8.94 6.31
CA TRP A 280 2.05 -8.00 5.84
C TRP A 280 1.58 -7.34 4.55
N PHE A 281 1.97 -6.07 4.34
CA PHE A 281 1.76 -5.30 3.12
C PHE A 281 3.13 -5.12 2.47
N PRO A 282 3.51 -5.98 1.50
CA PRO A 282 4.83 -5.89 0.90
C PRO A 282 5.10 -4.49 0.34
N HIS A 283 6.18 -3.89 0.83
CA HIS A 283 6.54 -2.50 0.55
C HIS A 283 6.57 -2.26 -0.95
N THR A 284 6.07 -1.11 -1.41
CA THR A 284 6.03 -0.67 -2.82
C THR A 284 5.06 -1.46 -3.70
N ILE A 285 4.51 -2.56 -3.20
CA ILE A 285 3.49 -3.37 -3.89
C ILE A 285 2.13 -3.05 -3.30
N MET A 286 1.98 -3.25 -1.99
CA MET A 286 0.74 -3.03 -1.24
C MET A 286 0.72 -1.68 -0.53
N GLY A 287 1.40 -0.70 -1.13
CA GLY A 287 1.61 0.63 -0.56
C GLY A 287 3.00 0.82 0.05
N ILE A 288 3.26 2.01 0.55
CA ILE A 288 4.51 2.38 1.25
C ILE A 288 4.26 3.00 2.62
N SER A 289 3.01 3.35 2.93
CA SER A 289 2.61 4.04 4.14
C SER A 289 1.14 3.74 4.46
N THR A 290 0.87 2.62 5.13
CA THR A 290 -0.49 2.22 5.53
C THR A 290 -1.16 3.28 6.41
N SER A 291 -2.43 3.55 6.11
CA SER A 291 -3.26 4.51 6.83
C SER A 291 -4.45 3.85 7.51
N ASP A 292 -5.62 4.47 7.48
CA ASP A 292 -6.79 4.05 8.26
C ASP A 292 -7.35 2.69 7.84
N ILE A 293 -8.10 2.08 8.76
CA ILE A 293 -8.71 0.76 8.59
C ILE A 293 -10.23 0.92 8.64
N LEU A 294 -10.92 0.28 7.68
CA LEU A 294 -12.38 0.27 7.62
C LEU A 294 -12.89 -1.17 7.52
N LEU A 295 -13.73 -1.60 8.46
CA LEU A 295 -14.38 -2.91 8.42
C LEU A 295 -15.51 -2.89 7.37
N ILE A 296 -15.57 -3.91 6.51
CA ILE A 296 -16.73 -4.15 5.65
C ILE A 296 -17.73 -4.94 6.48
N GLU A 297 -18.83 -4.31 6.88
CA GLU A 297 -19.81 -4.91 7.77
C GLU A 297 -20.74 -5.87 7.03
N ASN A 298 -21.12 -5.53 5.79
CA ASN A 298 -22.11 -6.27 5.02
C ASN A 298 -21.74 -6.31 3.52
N ASP A 299 -22.17 -7.38 2.84
CA ASP A 299 -21.86 -7.58 1.41
C ASP A 299 -22.51 -6.54 0.47
N ASP A 300 -23.55 -5.85 0.95
CA ASP A 300 -24.25 -4.81 0.19
C ASP A 300 -23.44 -3.51 0.06
N GLN A 301 -22.36 -3.33 0.85
CA GLN A 301 -21.56 -2.10 0.84
C GLN A 301 -20.62 -2.04 -0.37
N VAL A 302 -19.76 -3.05 -0.55
CA VAL A 302 -18.69 -3.05 -1.58
C VAL A 302 -18.46 -4.43 -2.23
N GLY A 303 -19.48 -5.29 -2.23
CA GLY A 303 -19.40 -6.64 -2.77
C GLY A 303 -19.19 -7.70 -1.68
N PRO A 304 -18.97 -8.96 -2.06
CA PRO A 304 -19.05 -10.12 -1.17
C PRO A 304 -17.84 -10.24 -0.24
N PHE A 305 -17.58 -9.21 0.57
CA PHE A 305 -16.39 -9.06 1.39
C PHE A 305 -16.73 -8.76 2.86
N ALA A 306 -17.94 -9.04 3.32
CA ALA A 306 -18.32 -8.85 4.72
C ALA A 306 -17.33 -9.55 5.67
N GLY A 307 -16.96 -8.85 6.74
CA GLY A 307 -15.97 -9.26 7.73
C GLY A 307 -14.51 -9.01 7.33
N GLN A 308 -14.25 -8.53 6.11
CA GLN A 308 -12.91 -8.13 5.67
C GLN A 308 -12.64 -6.66 5.97
N PHE A 309 -11.38 -6.25 5.87
CA PHE A 309 -10.97 -4.87 6.06
C PHE A 309 -10.57 -4.21 4.74
N LEU A 310 -10.82 -2.91 4.64
CA LEU A 310 -10.17 -2.01 3.71
C LEU A 310 -9.09 -1.23 4.47
N VAL A 311 -7.92 -1.09 3.86
CA VAL A 311 -6.78 -0.37 4.44
C VAL A 311 -6.31 0.66 3.43
N GLY A 312 -6.28 1.93 3.83
CA GLY A 312 -5.75 2.98 2.98
C GLY A 312 -4.23 2.98 2.94
N ASP A 313 -3.67 3.64 1.93
CA ASP A 313 -2.25 3.93 1.83
C ASP A 313 -2.03 5.41 1.46
N GLN A 314 -1.15 6.07 2.21
CA GLN A 314 -0.83 7.47 2.03
C GLN A 314 0.07 7.69 0.81
N GLY A 315 1.09 6.86 0.60
CA GLY A 315 2.09 7.12 -0.43
C GLY A 315 1.61 6.80 -1.85
N HIS A 316 0.88 5.71 -2.04
CA HIS A 316 0.34 5.23 -3.30
C HIS A 316 -1.10 5.67 -3.55
N SER A 317 -1.71 6.44 -2.64
CA SER A 317 -3.06 6.98 -2.80
C SER A 317 -4.06 5.90 -3.24
N LYS A 318 -4.06 4.77 -2.51
CA LYS A 318 -4.88 3.60 -2.82
C LYS A 318 -5.47 2.95 -1.59
N ILE A 319 -6.47 2.12 -1.82
CA ILE A 319 -7.09 1.25 -0.83
C ILE A 319 -6.74 -0.19 -1.21
N MET A 320 -6.30 -0.97 -0.22
CA MET A 320 -6.11 -2.42 -0.28
C MET A 320 -7.21 -3.12 0.53
N ARG A 321 -7.43 -4.41 0.26
CA ARG A 321 -8.39 -5.26 0.98
C ARG A 321 -7.66 -6.38 1.72
N VAL A 322 -8.04 -6.61 2.97
CA VAL A 322 -7.44 -7.64 3.83
C VAL A 322 -8.48 -8.66 4.26
N TYR A 323 -8.19 -9.92 3.97
CA TYR A 323 -8.91 -11.07 4.50
C TYR A 323 -8.11 -11.72 5.62
N HIS A 324 -8.76 -11.99 6.76
CA HIS A 324 -8.16 -12.74 7.87
C HIS A 324 -8.92 -14.03 8.15
N GLU A 325 -8.18 -15.02 8.65
CA GLU A 325 -8.70 -16.24 9.29
C GLU A 325 -7.99 -16.47 10.62
N LYS A 326 -8.55 -17.37 11.46
CA LYS A 326 -7.89 -17.85 12.68
C LYS A 326 -7.38 -19.28 12.44
N VAL A 327 -6.06 -19.48 12.53
CA VAL A 327 -5.42 -20.81 12.50
C VAL A 327 -4.78 -21.05 13.85
N ASN A 328 -5.14 -22.15 14.51
CA ASN A 328 -4.70 -22.47 15.88
C ASN A 328 -5.00 -21.34 16.90
N GLY A 329 -6.05 -20.54 16.65
CA GLY A 329 -6.45 -19.42 17.50
C GLY A 329 -5.76 -18.09 17.16
N GLU A 330 -4.75 -18.08 16.30
CA GLU A 330 -4.02 -16.88 15.89
C GLU A 330 -4.53 -16.35 14.55
N TYR A 331 -4.61 -15.02 14.45
CA TYR A 331 -4.94 -14.35 13.19
C TYR A 331 -3.79 -14.42 12.19
N GLN A 332 -4.15 -14.75 10.96
CA GLN A 332 -3.29 -14.64 9.79
C GLN A 332 -4.15 -14.41 8.54
N GLY A 333 -3.57 -13.99 7.42
CA GLY A 333 -4.40 -13.66 6.27
C GLY A 333 -3.67 -13.13 5.05
N ALA A 334 -4.45 -12.63 4.10
CA ALA A 334 -3.96 -12.11 2.84
C ALA A 334 -4.43 -10.68 2.56
N VAL A 335 -3.54 -9.90 1.95
CA VAL A 335 -3.83 -8.60 1.36
C VAL A 335 -3.94 -8.69 -0.16
N PHE A 336 -4.86 -7.91 -0.72
CA PHE A 336 -5.13 -7.75 -2.15
C PHE A 336 -5.22 -6.26 -2.49
N ASP A 337 -4.92 -5.91 -3.74
CA ASP A 337 -5.31 -4.61 -4.28
C ASP A 337 -6.84 -4.47 -4.30
N PHE A 338 -7.32 -3.22 -4.28
CA PHE A 338 -8.75 -2.94 -4.30
C PHE A 338 -9.10 -1.73 -5.16
N ARG A 339 -8.59 -0.54 -4.80
CA ARG A 339 -8.86 0.68 -5.57
C ARG A 339 -7.74 1.72 -5.50
N GLU A 340 -7.21 2.11 -6.65
CA GLU A 340 -6.21 3.19 -6.79
C GLU A 340 -6.81 4.52 -7.31
N GLY A 341 -5.98 5.52 -7.61
CA GLY A 341 -6.40 6.72 -8.32
C GLY A 341 -7.10 7.78 -7.45
N PHE A 342 -6.87 7.75 -6.14
CA PHE A 342 -7.23 8.85 -5.25
C PHE A 342 -6.32 10.05 -5.50
N GLN A 343 -6.87 11.26 -5.31
CA GLN A 343 -6.18 12.48 -5.76
C GLN A 343 -5.01 12.91 -4.87
N SER A 344 -4.90 12.38 -3.65
CA SER A 344 -3.88 12.74 -2.65
C SER A 344 -3.67 11.56 -1.68
N GLY A 345 -2.72 11.66 -0.75
CA GLY A 345 -2.41 10.56 0.17
C GLY A 345 -3.52 10.30 1.18
N ILE A 346 -4.00 9.04 1.25
CA ILE A 346 -5.12 8.66 2.12
C ILE A 346 -4.69 8.65 3.58
N ILE A 347 -5.43 9.37 4.43
CA ILE A 347 -5.22 9.40 5.89
C ILE A 347 -6.41 8.79 6.63
N LYS A 348 -7.65 8.97 6.14
CA LYS A 348 -8.87 8.50 6.82
C LYS A 348 -9.88 7.88 5.89
N LEU A 349 -10.55 6.85 6.38
CA LEU A 349 -11.65 6.16 5.73
C LEU A 349 -12.85 6.17 6.67
N GLU A 350 -14.04 6.46 6.15
CA GLU A 350 -15.27 6.47 6.94
C GLU A 350 -16.45 6.02 6.09
N TRP A 351 -17.31 5.15 6.63
CA TRP A 351 -18.58 4.81 6.00
C TRP A 351 -19.55 5.98 6.13
N GLY A 352 -20.13 6.39 5.00
CA GLY A 352 -21.27 7.29 4.99
C GLY A 352 -22.58 6.56 5.28
N PRO A 353 -23.62 7.28 5.74
CA PRO A 353 -24.97 6.74 5.90
C PRO A 353 -25.64 6.34 4.57
N ASP A 354 -24.98 6.59 3.45
CA ASP A 354 -25.37 6.22 2.09
C ASP A 354 -24.58 5.04 1.53
N ASP A 355 -23.91 4.26 2.41
CA ASP A 355 -23.07 3.10 2.10
C ASP A 355 -21.89 3.40 1.17
N GLN A 356 -21.51 4.67 1.02
CA GLN A 356 -20.29 5.09 0.31
C GLN A 356 -19.14 5.25 1.28
N ILE A 357 -17.91 5.16 0.77
CA ILE A 357 -16.71 5.39 1.56
C ILE A 357 -16.24 6.83 1.34
N TYR A 358 -16.12 7.58 2.42
CA TYR A 358 -15.52 8.91 2.43
C TYR A 358 -14.03 8.79 2.77
N VAL A 359 -13.20 9.43 1.96
CA VAL A 359 -11.75 9.31 1.97
C VAL A 359 -11.12 10.67 2.21
N GLY A 360 -10.51 10.85 3.37
CA GLY A 360 -9.83 12.07 3.79
C GLY A 360 -8.34 11.97 3.47
N MET A 361 -7.81 12.98 2.78
CA MET A 361 -6.46 12.92 2.23
C MET A 361 -5.63 14.17 2.51
N THR A 362 -4.32 13.97 2.62
CA THR A 362 -3.32 15.05 2.56
C THR A 362 -1.94 14.52 2.17
N SER A 363 -1.19 15.31 1.41
CA SER A 363 0.23 15.12 1.12
C SER A 363 1.12 16.02 1.97
N ARG A 364 0.58 16.56 3.08
CA ARG A 364 1.38 17.38 4.00
C ARG A 364 2.40 16.51 4.72
N GLY A 365 3.67 16.84 4.55
CA GLY A 365 4.79 16.14 5.18
C GLY A 365 5.40 15.08 4.27
N TRP A 366 4.58 14.28 3.59
CA TRP A 366 5.01 13.21 2.70
C TRP A 366 4.28 13.29 1.35
N GLY A 367 5.04 13.15 0.26
CA GLY A 367 4.48 13.07 -1.09
C GLY A 367 3.57 11.85 -1.28
N SER A 368 2.79 11.85 -2.35
CA SER A 368 1.94 10.74 -2.73
C SER A 368 1.80 10.65 -4.25
N THR A 369 1.39 9.51 -4.78
CA THR A 369 1.05 9.34 -6.20
C THR A 369 -0.09 10.26 -6.63
N GLY A 370 -1.08 10.44 -5.75
CA GLY A 370 -2.05 11.52 -5.85
C GLY A 370 -1.38 12.88 -5.77
N ARG A 371 -1.54 13.70 -6.82
CA ARG A 371 -0.79 14.95 -7.02
C ARG A 371 -1.39 16.17 -6.29
N ASP A 372 -2.61 16.07 -5.80
CA ASP A 372 -3.25 17.16 -5.04
C ASP A 372 -2.70 17.19 -3.61
N GLN A 373 -2.64 18.39 -3.03
CA GLN A 373 -2.08 18.58 -1.68
C GLN A 373 -2.97 18.00 -0.56
N TYR A 374 -4.27 17.94 -0.82
CA TYR A 374 -5.28 17.46 0.11
C TYR A 374 -6.63 17.27 -0.60
N GLY A 375 -7.59 16.67 0.10
CA GLY A 375 -8.97 16.62 -0.37
C GLY A 375 -9.85 15.68 0.43
N VAL A 376 -11.13 15.68 0.08
CA VAL A 376 -12.08 14.65 0.49
C VAL A 376 -12.73 14.08 -0.78
N GLN A 377 -12.61 12.78 -0.96
CA GLN A 377 -13.25 12.05 -2.05
C GLN A 377 -14.26 11.04 -1.51
N ARG A 378 -15.18 10.62 -2.37
CA ARG A 378 -16.12 9.54 -2.11
C ARG A 378 -15.86 8.42 -3.09
N MET A 379 -15.81 7.21 -2.60
CA MET A 379 -15.80 6.00 -3.41
C MET A 379 -17.16 5.32 -3.32
N ARG A 380 -17.75 5.06 -4.48
CA ARG A 380 -19.04 4.39 -4.62
C ARG A 380 -18.90 3.13 -5.44
N TRP A 381 -19.39 2.02 -4.91
CA TRP A 381 -19.62 0.79 -5.65
C TRP A 381 -20.90 0.89 -6.51
N ASN A 382 -20.84 0.41 -7.75
CA ASN A 382 -21.98 0.45 -8.67
C ASN A 382 -22.92 -0.77 -8.57
N GLY A 383 -22.56 -1.76 -7.75
CA GLY A 383 -23.32 -3.00 -7.56
C GLY A 383 -22.91 -4.16 -8.48
N GLU A 384 -21.99 -3.95 -9.44
CA GLU A 384 -21.39 -5.03 -10.23
C GLU A 384 -20.26 -5.69 -9.43
N ILE A 385 -20.25 -7.01 -9.32
CA ILE A 385 -19.18 -7.74 -8.63
C ILE A 385 -18.01 -7.92 -9.60
N PRO A 386 -16.77 -7.51 -9.26
CA PRO A 386 -15.60 -7.80 -10.07
C PRO A 386 -15.17 -9.26 -9.91
N PHE A 387 -14.65 -9.89 -10.97
CA PHE A 387 -14.01 -11.20 -10.88
C PHE A 387 -12.62 -11.06 -10.23
N VAL A 388 -12.51 -11.46 -8.97
CA VAL A 388 -11.30 -11.35 -8.13
C VAL A 388 -11.15 -12.56 -7.20
N MET A 389 -9.97 -12.73 -6.60
CA MET A 389 -9.81 -13.60 -5.43
C MET A 389 -10.52 -13.00 -4.23
N GLN A 390 -11.61 -13.61 -3.78
CA GLN A 390 -12.35 -13.22 -2.59
C GLN A 390 -11.56 -13.51 -1.31
N LYS A 391 -10.93 -14.69 -1.23
CA LYS A 391 -10.19 -15.18 -0.04
C LYS A 391 -9.05 -16.10 -0.47
N ILE A 392 -7.99 -16.11 0.34
CA ILE A 392 -6.96 -17.15 0.32
C ILE A 392 -6.98 -17.78 1.72
N ASN A 393 -7.22 -19.09 1.80
CA ASN A 393 -7.16 -19.84 3.04
C ASN A 393 -5.90 -20.71 3.06
N ALA A 394 -5.15 -20.66 4.16
CA ALA A 394 -4.08 -21.62 4.42
C ALA A 394 -4.67 -22.96 4.78
N GLU A 395 -3.96 -23.99 4.36
CA GLU A 395 -4.30 -25.39 4.59
C GLU A 395 -3.00 -26.15 4.83
N SER A 396 -3.10 -27.34 5.43
CA SER A 396 -1.92 -28.09 5.90
C SER A 396 -0.80 -28.31 4.86
N ASN A 397 -1.13 -28.32 3.55
CA ASN A 397 -0.20 -28.49 2.44
C ASN A 397 -0.50 -27.59 1.22
N GLY A 398 -0.92 -26.33 1.44
CA GLY A 398 -1.12 -25.40 0.34
C GLY A 398 -2.15 -24.32 0.63
N PHE A 399 -2.78 -23.79 -0.41
CA PHE A 399 -3.79 -22.74 -0.30
C PHE A 399 -5.10 -23.09 -1.01
N THR A 400 -6.22 -22.63 -0.48
CA THR A 400 -7.51 -22.64 -1.18
C THR A 400 -7.86 -21.21 -1.56
N LEU A 401 -7.93 -20.95 -2.88
CA LEU A 401 -8.37 -19.68 -3.43
C LEU A 401 -9.88 -19.73 -3.63
N THR A 402 -10.60 -18.77 -3.06
CA THR A 402 -12.03 -18.57 -3.33
C THR A 402 -12.19 -17.35 -4.22
N PHE A 403 -12.99 -17.45 -5.28
CA PHE A 403 -13.25 -16.38 -6.24
C PHE A 403 -14.64 -15.76 -6.02
N THR A 404 -14.88 -14.60 -6.60
CA THR A 404 -16.20 -13.93 -6.56
C THR A 404 -17.18 -14.46 -7.62
N GLU A 405 -16.69 -15.17 -8.63
CA GLU A 405 -17.48 -15.82 -9.69
C GLU A 405 -16.90 -17.21 -10.02
N PRO A 406 -17.69 -18.11 -10.63
CA PRO A 406 -17.19 -19.41 -11.09
C PRO A 406 -16.07 -19.27 -12.13
N VAL A 407 -15.01 -20.06 -11.94
CA VAL A 407 -13.85 -20.08 -12.84
C VAL A 407 -14.12 -20.93 -14.09
N ASP A 408 -13.50 -20.58 -15.22
CA ASP A 408 -13.38 -21.51 -16.35
C ASP A 408 -12.48 -22.68 -15.95
N HIS A 409 -13.06 -23.87 -15.95
CA HIS A 409 -12.41 -25.08 -15.45
C HIS A 409 -11.10 -25.41 -16.22
N GLN A 410 -10.99 -25.08 -17.51
CA GLN A 410 -9.77 -25.36 -18.26
C GLN A 410 -8.61 -24.46 -17.81
N SER A 411 -8.85 -23.15 -17.72
CA SER A 411 -7.85 -22.20 -17.22
C SER A 411 -7.48 -22.47 -15.76
N ALA A 412 -8.45 -22.82 -14.92
CA ALA A 412 -8.25 -23.07 -13.50
C ALA A 412 -7.52 -24.39 -13.20
N MET A 413 -7.49 -25.34 -14.14
CA MET A 413 -6.74 -26.59 -14.02
C MET A 413 -5.35 -26.54 -14.66
N ASP A 414 -4.97 -25.44 -15.32
CA ASP A 414 -3.63 -25.27 -15.85
C ASP A 414 -2.69 -24.74 -14.77
N ILE A 415 -1.78 -25.61 -14.32
CA ILE A 415 -0.79 -25.29 -13.28
C ILE A 415 0.13 -24.12 -13.65
N ASN A 416 0.31 -23.81 -14.94
CA ASN A 416 1.15 -22.70 -15.38
C ASN A 416 0.51 -21.33 -15.12
N ASN A 417 -0.80 -21.29 -14.87
CA ASN A 417 -1.53 -20.07 -14.54
C ASN A 417 -1.32 -19.62 -13.10
N TYR A 418 -0.58 -20.40 -12.31
CA TYR A 418 -0.31 -20.13 -10.90
C TYR A 418 1.18 -20.05 -10.61
N SER A 419 1.53 -19.28 -9.58
CA SER A 419 2.81 -19.37 -8.89
C SER A 419 2.64 -19.02 -7.42
N VAL A 420 3.51 -19.62 -6.60
CA VAL A 420 3.64 -19.27 -5.19
C VAL A 420 5.10 -18.97 -4.93
N THR A 421 5.37 -17.76 -4.45
CA THR A 421 6.71 -17.31 -4.05
C THR A 421 6.62 -16.89 -2.60
N ASP A 422 7.47 -17.41 -1.72
CA ASP A 422 7.49 -16.96 -0.33
C ASP A 422 8.76 -16.18 0.00
N PHE A 423 8.65 -15.29 0.99
CA PHE A 423 9.74 -14.44 1.46
C PHE A 423 9.42 -13.87 2.84
N THR A 424 10.37 -13.18 3.45
CA THR A 424 10.17 -12.52 4.76
C THR A 424 11.07 -11.30 4.90
N TYR A 425 11.04 -10.64 6.05
CA TYR A 425 11.78 -9.43 6.36
C TYR A 425 12.66 -9.62 7.60
N ARG A 426 13.77 -8.88 7.64
CA ARG A 426 14.62 -8.79 8.84
C ARG A 426 13.91 -8.00 9.94
N TYR A 427 14.22 -8.34 11.18
CA TYR A 427 13.81 -7.58 12.35
C TYR A 427 15.04 -7.02 13.07
N ASP A 428 15.35 -5.76 12.79
CA ASP A 428 16.46 -5.02 13.40
C ASP A 428 16.29 -3.50 13.24
N ALA A 429 17.21 -2.73 13.81
CA ALA A 429 17.15 -1.27 13.84
C ALA A 429 17.33 -0.56 12.48
N ALA A 430 17.59 -1.27 11.38
CA ALA A 430 17.67 -0.64 10.06
C ALA A 430 16.29 -0.14 9.61
N TYR A 431 16.28 0.96 8.85
CA TYR A 431 15.04 1.49 8.29
C TYR A 431 14.54 0.58 7.17
N GLY A 432 13.38 -0.05 7.38
CA GLY A 432 12.82 -1.03 6.46
C GLY A 432 13.68 -2.28 6.32
N SER A 433 13.23 -3.20 5.48
CA SER A 433 14.02 -4.39 5.13
C SER A 433 13.78 -4.72 3.68
N PRO A 434 14.84 -5.05 2.91
CA PRO A 434 14.63 -5.71 1.64
C PRO A 434 13.92 -7.05 1.89
N VAL A 435 13.30 -7.56 0.83
CA VAL A 435 12.82 -8.94 0.80
C VAL A 435 14.00 -9.90 1.00
N ILE A 436 13.91 -10.81 1.98
CA ILE A 436 14.94 -11.83 2.24
C ILE A 436 14.37 -13.24 2.16
N ASN A 437 15.28 -14.21 2.00
CA ASN A 437 14.97 -15.65 1.98
C ASN A 437 13.91 -16.03 0.93
N ARG A 438 13.81 -15.27 -0.16
CA ARG A 438 12.85 -15.51 -1.24
C ARG A 438 13.02 -16.92 -1.82
N GLN A 439 11.92 -17.65 -2.03
CA GLN A 439 11.91 -18.95 -2.70
C GLN A 439 10.63 -19.16 -3.51
N ASN A 440 10.79 -19.61 -4.76
CA ASN A 440 9.65 -20.16 -5.51
C ASN A 440 9.23 -21.52 -4.93
N LYS A 441 7.92 -21.74 -4.83
CA LYS A 441 7.34 -23.00 -4.36
C LYS A 441 6.82 -23.84 -5.51
N THR A 442 6.94 -25.15 -5.31
CA THR A 442 6.41 -26.12 -6.26
C THR A 442 4.94 -26.38 -5.98
N ILE A 443 4.09 -26.04 -6.95
CA ILE A 443 2.71 -26.51 -6.98
C ILE A 443 2.73 -27.92 -7.56
N THR A 444 2.20 -28.91 -6.84
CA THR A 444 2.22 -30.32 -7.27
C THR A 444 0.91 -30.75 -7.92
N ARG A 445 -0.20 -30.12 -7.52
CA ARG A 445 -1.55 -30.48 -7.95
C ARG A 445 -2.51 -29.30 -7.79
N LEU A 446 -3.55 -29.31 -8.62
CA LEU A 446 -4.72 -28.45 -8.51
C LEU A 446 -5.99 -29.28 -8.32
N SER A 447 -7.00 -28.71 -7.67
CA SER A 447 -8.38 -29.20 -7.77
C SER A 447 -9.36 -28.04 -7.71
N VAL A 448 -10.29 -28.00 -8.66
CA VAL A 448 -11.41 -27.05 -8.69
C VAL A 448 -12.60 -27.65 -7.93
N ALA A 449 -13.28 -26.84 -7.13
CA ALA A 449 -14.52 -27.21 -6.46
C ALA A 449 -15.67 -27.45 -7.47
N ASP A 450 -16.65 -28.27 -7.10
CA ASP A 450 -17.76 -28.63 -8.00
C ASP A 450 -18.59 -27.43 -8.47
N ASP A 451 -18.65 -26.36 -7.67
CA ASP A 451 -19.35 -25.11 -7.99
C ASP A 451 -18.49 -24.12 -8.80
N GLY A 452 -17.22 -24.44 -9.06
CA GLY A 452 -16.28 -23.56 -9.74
C GLY A 452 -15.83 -22.35 -8.92
N MET A 453 -16.26 -22.20 -7.66
CA MET A 453 -15.98 -21.00 -6.86
C MET A 453 -14.62 -21.04 -6.18
N SER A 454 -13.95 -22.20 -6.17
CA SER A 454 -12.67 -22.35 -5.48
C SER A 454 -11.69 -23.25 -6.21
N VAL A 455 -10.41 -22.92 -6.09
CA VAL A 455 -9.30 -23.74 -6.56
C VAL A 455 -8.36 -24.01 -5.40
N ARG A 456 -8.11 -25.28 -5.13
CA ARG A 456 -7.14 -25.78 -4.16
C ARG A 456 -5.80 -25.98 -4.85
N LEU A 457 -4.76 -25.31 -4.34
CA LEU A 457 -3.37 -25.45 -4.75
C LEU A 457 -2.67 -26.31 -3.70
N TYR A 458 -2.10 -27.44 -4.13
CA TYR A 458 -1.23 -28.25 -3.27
C TYR A 458 0.20 -27.78 -3.47
N VAL A 459 0.81 -27.24 -2.42
CA VAL A 459 2.10 -26.55 -2.47
C VAL A 459 3.05 -27.26 -1.51
N ASP A 460 4.20 -27.67 -2.02
CA ASP A 460 5.23 -28.32 -1.20
C ASP A 460 6.17 -27.28 -0.56
N GLY A 461 6.61 -27.55 0.67
CA GLY A 461 7.63 -26.74 1.35
C GLY A 461 7.18 -25.34 1.80
N LEU A 462 5.91 -25.17 2.19
CA LEU A 462 5.46 -23.95 2.88
C LEU A 462 6.23 -23.75 4.20
N ARG A 463 6.51 -22.49 4.53
CA ARG A 463 7.25 -22.09 5.72
C ARG A 463 6.39 -21.16 6.58
N GLU A 464 6.26 -21.48 7.86
CA GLU A 464 5.66 -20.58 8.85
C GLU A 464 6.59 -19.39 9.10
N GLY A 465 6.03 -18.21 9.36
CA GLY A 465 6.75 -16.93 9.46
C GLY A 465 7.04 -16.24 8.12
N TYR A 466 6.51 -16.76 7.01
CA TYR A 466 6.75 -16.23 5.66
C TYR A 466 5.47 -15.68 5.03
N ILE A 467 5.67 -14.69 4.17
CA ILE A 467 4.66 -14.12 3.29
C ILE A 467 4.71 -14.89 1.99
N ASN A 468 3.55 -15.29 1.47
CA ASN A 468 3.40 -16.05 0.23
C ASN A 468 2.68 -15.17 -0.79
N GLU A 469 3.40 -14.70 -1.80
CA GLU A 469 2.77 -14.17 -3.01
C GLU A 469 2.12 -15.33 -3.75
N VAL A 470 0.80 -15.33 -3.85
CA VAL A 470 0.02 -16.31 -4.59
C VAL A 470 -0.55 -15.63 -5.83
N GLN A 471 -0.05 -16.01 -7.00
CA GLN A 471 -0.50 -15.49 -8.28
C GLN A 471 -1.42 -16.48 -9.01
N ALA A 472 -2.42 -15.96 -9.70
CA ALA A 472 -3.40 -16.70 -10.50
C ALA A 472 -3.67 -16.00 -11.86
N ALA A 473 -2.65 -15.37 -12.46
CA ALA A 473 -2.80 -14.43 -13.58
C ALA A 473 -3.45 -15.00 -14.86
N GLY A 474 -3.37 -16.31 -15.08
CA GLY A 474 -3.98 -16.95 -16.26
C GLY A 474 -5.38 -17.53 -16.02
N VAL A 475 -5.93 -17.37 -14.81
CA VAL A 475 -7.27 -17.88 -14.46
C VAL A 475 -8.35 -16.97 -15.03
N LEU A 476 -9.32 -17.56 -15.71
CA LEU A 476 -10.48 -16.89 -16.30
C LEU A 476 -11.76 -17.27 -15.55
N ASN A 477 -12.79 -16.42 -15.60
CA ASN A 477 -14.17 -16.83 -15.25
C ASN A 477 -14.84 -17.56 -16.42
N GLU A 478 -16.04 -18.12 -16.22
CA GLU A 478 -16.82 -18.77 -17.28
C GLU A 478 -17.15 -17.85 -18.47
N ALA A 479 -17.12 -16.53 -18.28
CA ALA A 479 -17.30 -15.54 -19.35
C ALA A 479 -16.01 -15.22 -20.12
N GLY A 480 -14.87 -15.84 -19.74
CA GLY A 480 -13.57 -15.63 -20.36
C GLY A 480 -12.87 -14.34 -19.93
N GLN A 481 -13.24 -13.75 -18.79
CA GLN A 481 -12.64 -12.54 -18.24
C GLN A 481 -11.48 -12.90 -17.30
N ASN A 482 -10.41 -12.10 -17.37
CA ASN A 482 -9.28 -12.18 -16.44
C ASN A 482 -9.66 -11.71 -15.04
N LEU A 483 -8.93 -12.17 -14.03
CA LEU A 483 -8.97 -11.56 -12.70
C LEU A 483 -8.62 -10.07 -12.79
N LEU A 484 -9.40 -9.22 -12.12
CA LEU A 484 -9.08 -7.80 -11.99
C LEU A 484 -7.77 -7.60 -11.20
N HIS A 485 -7.58 -8.39 -10.15
CA HIS A 485 -6.35 -8.48 -9.37
C HIS A 485 -5.92 -9.94 -9.29
N SER A 486 -4.75 -10.25 -9.86
CA SER A 486 -4.28 -11.63 -10.04
C SER A 486 -3.38 -12.14 -8.92
N ALA A 487 -3.02 -11.28 -7.96
CA ALA A 487 -2.12 -11.62 -6.87
C ALA A 487 -2.75 -11.33 -5.50
N GLY A 488 -2.42 -12.15 -4.52
CA GLY A 488 -2.65 -11.90 -3.10
C GLY A 488 -1.43 -12.30 -2.30
N TYR A 489 -1.18 -11.62 -1.18
CA TYR A 489 0.01 -11.82 -0.36
C TYR A 489 -0.41 -12.35 1.00
N TYR A 490 -0.23 -13.66 1.21
CA TYR A 490 -0.68 -14.36 2.40
C TYR A 490 0.43 -14.48 3.44
N THR A 491 0.25 -13.89 4.61
CA THR A 491 1.12 -14.11 5.78
C THR A 491 0.79 -15.43 6.43
N LEU A 492 1.73 -16.37 6.46
CA LEU A 492 1.54 -17.69 7.05
C LEU A 492 2.29 -17.80 8.39
N ASN A 493 1.59 -17.61 9.51
CA ASN A 493 2.17 -17.77 10.85
C ASN A 493 2.07 -19.21 11.36
N ASN A 494 0.99 -19.91 11.00
CA ASN A 494 0.69 -21.27 11.41
C ASN A 494 0.12 -22.08 10.24
N LEU A 495 0.60 -23.31 10.08
CA LEU A 495 -0.04 -24.30 9.23
C LEU A 495 -1.21 -24.96 9.98
N PRO A 496 -2.40 -25.07 9.35
CA PRO A 496 -3.49 -25.85 9.90
C PRO A 496 -3.10 -27.32 10.14
N GLU A 497 -3.79 -27.97 11.08
CA GLU A 497 -3.61 -29.40 11.32
C GLU A 497 -3.95 -30.23 10.06
N GLY A 498 -3.08 -31.18 9.69
CA GLY A 498 -3.30 -32.06 8.55
C GLY A 498 -2.01 -32.64 7.95
N GLU A 499 -2.13 -33.26 6.79
CA GLU A 499 -0.98 -33.80 6.05
C GLU A 499 -0.15 -32.66 5.46
N ARG A 500 1.13 -32.58 5.84
CA ARG A 500 2.03 -31.48 5.49
C ARG A 500 2.75 -31.63 4.15
N SER A 501 2.66 -32.80 3.52
CA SER A 501 3.30 -33.06 2.22
C SER A 501 2.26 -32.93 1.10
N ALA A 502 2.66 -32.26 0.03
CA ALA A 502 1.89 -32.21 -1.20
C ALA A 502 2.24 -33.35 -2.18
N VAL A 503 3.09 -34.31 -1.78
CA VAL A 503 3.64 -35.35 -2.66
C VAL A 503 2.65 -36.50 -2.83
N ALA A 504 1.79 -36.38 -3.85
CA ALA A 504 1.13 -37.51 -4.50
C ALA A 504 1.02 -37.26 -6.00
N ASP A 505 1.82 -37.98 -6.80
CA ASP A 505 1.69 -38.22 -8.24
C ASP A 505 1.76 -37.03 -9.23
N GLY A 506 2.20 -35.84 -8.83
CA GLY A 506 2.31 -34.65 -9.70
C GLY A 506 3.69 -34.43 -10.34
N THR A 507 3.71 -33.99 -11.61
CA THR A 507 4.89 -33.38 -12.25
C THR A 507 4.98 -31.92 -11.80
N GLY A 508 5.57 -31.67 -10.63
CA GLY A 508 5.73 -30.31 -10.11
C GLY A 508 6.39 -29.38 -11.12
N VAL A 509 5.91 -28.16 -11.23
CA VAL A 509 6.57 -27.10 -12.02
C VAL A 509 7.46 -26.33 -11.07
N ASP A 510 8.77 -26.52 -11.22
CA ASP A 510 9.80 -25.72 -10.57
C ASP A 510 10.09 -24.49 -11.46
N ARG A 511 9.98 -23.29 -10.90
CA ARG A 511 10.39 -22.04 -11.56
C ARG A 511 11.69 -21.58 -10.90
N PRO A 512 12.83 -21.57 -11.61
CA PRO A 512 14.07 -21.10 -11.03
C PRO A 512 13.98 -19.61 -10.66
N ASP A 513 14.63 -19.22 -9.56
CA ASP A 513 14.84 -17.82 -9.22
C ASP A 513 15.78 -17.19 -10.27
N ASP A 514 15.20 -16.49 -11.24
CA ASP A 514 15.96 -15.67 -12.18
C ASP A 514 16.33 -14.35 -11.49
N GLU A 515 17.31 -14.37 -10.58
CA GLU A 515 17.84 -13.11 -10.04
C GLU A 515 18.33 -12.23 -11.19
N PRO A 516 17.87 -10.98 -11.27
CA PRO A 516 18.24 -10.11 -12.36
C PRO A 516 19.75 -9.83 -12.33
N GLY A 517 20.48 -10.33 -13.33
CA GLY A 517 21.91 -10.05 -13.51
C GLY A 517 22.24 -8.54 -13.60
N PRO A 518 23.53 -8.17 -13.47
CA PRO A 518 23.97 -6.78 -13.36
C PRO A 518 23.54 -5.92 -14.57
N SER A 519 23.14 -4.68 -14.29
CA SER A 519 22.72 -3.72 -15.32
C SER A 519 23.92 -3.20 -16.12
N ALA A 520 23.87 -3.35 -17.44
CA ALA A 520 24.85 -2.73 -18.34
C ALA A 520 24.77 -1.19 -18.36
N LYS A 521 23.71 -0.61 -17.80
CA LYS A 521 23.46 0.85 -17.72
C LYS A 521 24.01 1.47 -16.43
N LYS A 522 24.61 0.67 -15.55
CA LYS A 522 25.33 1.08 -14.35
C LYS A 522 26.80 0.70 -14.47
N VAL A 523 27.64 1.68 -14.77
CA VAL A 523 29.10 1.49 -14.94
C VAL A 523 29.83 2.26 -13.85
N THR A 524 30.26 1.55 -12.80
CA THR A 524 30.92 2.13 -11.61
C THR A 524 32.44 2.11 -11.69
N GLU A 525 33.00 1.36 -12.63
CA GLU A 525 34.42 1.40 -12.96
C GLU A 525 34.66 2.25 -14.20
N ARG A 526 35.65 3.14 -14.15
CA ARG A 526 36.01 3.97 -15.29
C ARG A 526 36.37 3.08 -16.50
N PRO A 527 35.75 3.29 -17.68
CA PRO A 527 36.10 2.53 -18.88
C PRO A 527 37.58 2.60 -19.21
N SER A 528 38.17 1.44 -19.52
CA SER A 528 39.62 1.32 -19.73
C SER A 528 40.15 2.09 -20.94
N ASP A 529 39.29 2.37 -21.92
CA ASP A 529 39.56 3.13 -23.15
C ASP A 529 39.42 4.66 -22.96
N TRP A 530 39.11 5.11 -21.74
CA TRP A 530 39.13 6.52 -21.36
C TRP A 530 40.53 6.94 -20.89
N ASP A 531 41.51 6.91 -21.81
CA ASP A 531 42.93 7.19 -21.53
C ASP A 531 43.17 8.55 -20.85
N THR A 532 42.38 9.57 -21.23
CA THR A 532 42.43 10.92 -20.65
C THR A 532 41.49 11.12 -19.46
N GLY A 533 40.76 10.08 -19.06
CA GLY A 533 39.69 10.15 -18.07
C GLY A 533 38.41 10.83 -18.58
N PRO A 534 37.40 11.01 -17.71
CA PRO A 534 36.21 11.79 -18.02
C PRO A 534 36.61 13.24 -18.31
N ASN A 535 36.01 13.84 -19.35
CA ASN A 535 36.20 15.25 -19.67
C ASN A 535 35.20 16.16 -18.94
N MET A 536 34.21 15.57 -18.26
CA MET A 536 33.26 16.25 -17.41
C MET A 536 33.04 15.49 -16.11
N ARG A 537 32.96 16.22 -14.98
CA ARG A 537 32.66 15.66 -13.66
C ARG A 537 31.45 16.39 -13.11
N ILE A 538 30.46 15.63 -12.66
CA ILE A 538 29.22 16.13 -12.10
C ILE A 538 29.17 15.63 -10.66
N GLN A 539 28.92 16.55 -9.74
CA GLN A 539 28.57 16.22 -8.37
C GLN A 539 27.08 16.51 -8.24
N LEU A 540 26.30 15.56 -7.73
CA LEU A 540 24.89 15.71 -7.44
C LEU A 540 24.67 15.21 -6.02
N ALA A 541 23.90 15.92 -5.21
CA ALA A 541 23.57 15.51 -3.85
C ALA A 541 22.06 15.59 -3.63
N THR A 542 21.59 15.05 -2.51
CA THR A 542 20.22 15.23 -2.04
C THR A 542 20.06 16.51 -1.22
N GLU A 543 18.87 17.11 -1.26
CA GLU A 543 18.44 18.19 -0.36
C GLU A 543 17.13 17.81 0.34
N PRO A 544 16.88 18.30 1.57
CA PRO A 544 15.66 18.00 2.30
C PRO A 544 14.38 18.30 1.49
N GLY A 545 13.41 17.40 1.59
CA GLY A 545 12.12 17.53 0.90
C GLY A 545 12.06 16.85 -0.46
N LEU A 546 12.69 15.68 -0.59
CA LEU A 546 12.67 14.83 -1.79
C LEU A 546 13.18 15.57 -3.03
N GLN A 547 14.36 16.20 -2.92
CA GLN A 547 14.95 17.00 -3.99
C GLN A 547 16.42 16.65 -4.21
N TYR A 548 16.88 16.91 -5.42
CA TYR A 548 18.30 17.02 -5.71
C TYR A 548 18.76 18.45 -5.44
N ASP A 549 20.02 18.63 -5.05
CA ASP A 549 20.66 19.94 -4.90
C ASP A 549 20.75 20.74 -6.22
N GLN A 550 20.53 20.06 -7.34
CA GLN A 550 20.46 20.64 -8.68
C GLN A 550 19.22 20.15 -9.43
N THR A 551 18.54 21.07 -10.09
CA THR A 551 17.38 20.79 -10.96
C THR A 551 17.70 20.91 -12.46
N LEU A 552 18.92 21.35 -12.80
CA LEU A 552 19.43 21.47 -14.16
C LEU A 552 20.91 21.10 -14.19
N ILE A 553 21.25 20.14 -15.05
CA ILE A 553 22.62 19.74 -15.36
C ILE A 553 22.80 19.93 -16.86
N THR A 554 23.74 20.76 -17.28
CA THR A 554 24.05 20.99 -18.70
C THR A 554 25.34 20.27 -19.06
N VAL A 555 25.30 19.47 -20.13
CA VAL A 555 26.45 18.69 -20.64
C VAL A 555 26.59 18.86 -22.16
N GLN A 556 27.77 18.60 -22.69
CA GLN A 556 28.00 18.58 -24.14
C GLN A 556 27.72 17.19 -24.73
N ALA A 557 27.07 17.14 -25.89
CA ALA A 557 26.87 15.90 -26.64
C ALA A 557 28.20 15.14 -26.85
N GLY A 558 28.18 13.82 -26.67
CA GLY A 558 29.36 12.96 -26.81
C GLY A 558 30.44 13.12 -25.73
N SER A 559 30.20 13.94 -24.71
CA SER A 559 31.16 14.08 -23.59
C SER A 559 31.21 12.82 -22.71
N ARG A 560 32.37 12.59 -22.10
CA ARG A 560 32.65 11.49 -21.18
C ARG A 560 32.48 11.97 -19.75
N VAL A 561 31.37 11.58 -19.14
CA VAL A 561 30.95 12.06 -17.82
C VAL A 561 31.33 11.06 -16.73
N ALA A 562 31.82 11.59 -15.61
CA ALA A 562 31.77 10.91 -14.33
C ALA A 562 30.79 11.67 -13.42
N LEU A 563 29.66 11.04 -13.10
CA LEU A 563 28.65 11.60 -12.20
C LEU A 563 28.81 10.92 -10.85
N THR A 564 29.11 11.72 -9.83
CA THR A 564 29.08 11.29 -8.43
C THR A 564 27.77 11.72 -7.82
N PHE A 565 27.03 10.76 -7.27
CA PHE A 565 25.84 11.01 -6.45
C PHE A 565 26.19 10.80 -4.98
N GLU A 566 25.81 11.74 -4.13
CA GLU A 566 25.95 11.68 -2.66
C GLU A 566 24.54 11.72 -2.05
N ASN A 567 24.18 10.68 -1.30
CA ASN A 567 22.92 10.65 -0.58
C ASN A 567 23.14 11.14 0.86
N ASP A 568 22.89 12.43 1.08
CA ASP A 568 22.96 13.08 2.39
C ASP A 568 21.59 13.10 3.12
N ASP A 569 20.56 12.45 2.56
CA ASP A 569 19.21 12.40 3.10
C ASP A 569 19.04 11.28 4.14
N ASP A 570 17.92 11.27 4.86
CA ASP A 570 17.58 10.23 5.84
C ASP A 570 16.88 9.00 5.25
N MET A 571 16.70 8.97 3.92
CA MET A 571 16.11 7.85 3.18
C MET A 571 16.92 7.46 1.95
N ALA A 572 16.61 6.32 1.36
CA ALA A 572 17.33 5.81 0.19
C ALA A 572 16.93 6.54 -1.11
N HIS A 573 17.92 6.80 -1.97
CA HIS A 573 17.71 7.49 -3.25
C HIS A 573 18.63 6.94 -4.36
N ASN A 574 18.20 7.05 -5.61
CA ASN A 574 19.03 6.79 -6.79
C ASN A 574 18.89 7.94 -7.80
N VAL A 575 19.74 7.93 -8.83
CA VAL A 575 19.64 8.83 -9.98
C VAL A 575 19.47 7.98 -11.23
N VAL A 576 18.37 8.19 -11.95
CA VAL A 576 18.10 7.53 -13.24
C VAL A 576 17.99 8.59 -14.32
N ILE A 577 18.91 8.58 -15.28
CA ILE A 577 18.86 9.45 -16.47
C ILE A 577 18.04 8.73 -17.53
N THR A 578 17.00 9.39 -18.05
CA THR A 578 16.05 8.78 -19.00
C THR A 578 16.05 9.48 -20.35
N LEU A 579 15.43 8.88 -21.36
CA LEU A 579 15.08 9.57 -22.60
C LEU A 579 14.17 10.78 -22.32
N PRO A 580 14.13 11.79 -23.20
CA PRO A 580 13.23 12.94 -23.05
C PRO A 580 11.78 12.53 -22.85
N GLU A 581 11.08 13.20 -21.93
CA GLU A 581 9.65 13.02 -21.66
C GLU A 581 9.26 11.61 -21.14
N SER A 582 10.23 10.80 -20.71
CA SER A 582 10.00 9.41 -20.28
C SER A 582 10.10 9.16 -18.78
N ALA A 583 10.50 10.17 -17.98
CA ALA A 583 10.68 9.98 -16.53
C ALA A 583 9.41 9.51 -15.80
N ASP A 584 8.21 9.99 -16.19
CA ASP A 584 6.96 9.50 -15.61
C ASP A 584 6.76 8.01 -15.95
N GLN A 585 6.95 7.61 -17.21
CA GLN A 585 6.86 6.20 -17.62
C GLN A 585 7.85 5.31 -16.86
N VAL A 586 9.09 5.78 -16.68
CA VAL A 586 10.13 5.05 -15.96
C VAL A 586 9.81 4.96 -14.47
N GLY A 587 9.41 6.05 -13.83
CA GLY A 587 9.01 6.05 -12.42
C GLY A 587 7.80 5.15 -12.14
N GLU A 588 6.76 5.22 -12.98
CA GLU A 588 5.60 4.34 -12.88
C GLU A 588 5.93 2.86 -13.13
N ALA A 589 6.91 2.57 -14.00
CA ALA A 589 7.38 1.21 -14.22
C ALA A 589 8.22 0.69 -13.04
N ALA A 590 9.01 1.56 -12.39
CA ALA A 590 9.76 1.24 -11.19
C ALA A 590 8.83 0.79 -10.05
N MET A 591 7.70 1.48 -9.88
CA MET A 591 6.66 1.13 -8.90
C MET A 591 5.98 -0.23 -9.16
N ARG A 592 6.13 -0.79 -10.37
CA ARG A 592 5.51 -2.06 -10.78
C ARG A 592 6.49 -3.23 -10.84
N LEU A 593 7.71 -3.07 -10.32
CA LEU A 593 8.73 -4.13 -10.32
C LEU A 593 8.38 -5.30 -9.38
N GLY A 594 7.42 -5.14 -8.49
CA GLY A 594 7.00 -6.21 -7.58
C GLY A 594 8.15 -6.66 -6.67
N LEU A 595 8.24 -7.97 -6.42
CA LEU A 595 9.28 -8.56 -5.57
C LEU A 595 10.71 -8.42 -6.13
N ASP A 596 10.87 -8.02 -7.39
CA ASP A 596 12.18 -7.82 -8.01
C ASP A 596 12.73 -6.40 -7.79
N ALA A 597 11.95 -5.50 -7.19
CA ALA A 597 12.27 -4.08 -7.09
C ALA A 597 13.62 -3.81 -6.39
N ASP A 598 13.85 -4.43 -5.22
CA ASP A 598 15.11 -4.30 -4.48
C ASP A 598 16.32 -4.82 -5.29
N ALA A 599 16.18 -6.02 -5.89
CA ALA A 599 17.23 -6.65 -6.68
C ALA A 599 17.58 -5.85 -7.94
N LEU A 600 16.61 -5.09 -8.46
CA LEU A 600 16.77 -4.17 -9.58
C LEU A 600 17.11 -2.74 -9.14
N GLU A 601 17.29 -2.49 -7.84
CA GLU A 601 17.59 -1.18 -7.27
C GLU A 601 16.55 -0.12 -7.66
N PHE A 602 15.30 -0.55 -7.79
CA PHE A 602 14.15 0.21 -8.29
C PHE A 602 14.33 0.79 -9.70
N VAL A 603 15.22 0.22 -10.52
CA VAL A 603 15.44 0.65 -11.90
C VAL A 603 14.83 -0.34 -12.89
N PRO A 604 13.74 0.01 -13.59
CA PRO A 604 13.09 -0.90 -14.51
C PRO A 604 13.94 -1.13 -15.76
N ARG A 605 13.86 -2.35 -16.31
CA ARG A 605 14.60 -2.75 -17.52
C ARG A 605 13.95 -2.24 -18.80
N LEU A 606 13.81 -0.92 -18.89
CA LEU A 606 13.25 -0.19 -20.01
C LEU A 606 14.35 0.33 -20.95
N GLU A 607 14.05 0.49 -22.24
CA GLU A 607 14.98 1.13 -23.18
C GLU A 607 15.16 2.62 -22.86
N GLU A 608 14.13 3.22 -22.28
CA GLU A 608 14.02 4.61 -21.85
C GLU A 608 14.99 5.00 -20.73
N VAL A 609 15.46 4.04 -19.92
CA VAL A 609 16.54 4.26 -18.96
C VAL A 609 17.86 4.33 -19.73
N LEU A 610 18.63 5.41 -19.59
CA LEU A 610 19.94 5.53 -20.25
C LEU A 610 21.07 5.11 -19.31
N PHE A 611 21.10 5.71 -18.12
CA PHE A 611 22.14 5.51 -17.11
C PHE A 611 21.52 5.56 -15.72
N HIS A 612 22.10 4.85 -14.76
CA HIS A 612 21.65 4.95 -13.38
C HIS A 612 22.74 4.64 -12.36
N THR A 613 22.55 5.15 -11.15
CA THR A 613 23.28 4.72 -9.95
C THR A 613 22.61 3.50 -9.32
N SER A 614 23.27 2.92 -8.32
CA SER A 614 22.67 2.05 -7.32
C SER A 614 21.64 2.83 -6.48
N MET A 615 20.78 2.10 -5.75
CA MET A 615 19.95 2.69 -4.69
C MET A 615 20.81 2.93 -3.45
N LEU A 616 21.19 4.19 -3.22
CA LEU A 616 22.11 4.58 -2.16
C LEU A 616 21.36 4.81 -0.85
N GLN A 617 21.82 4.17 0.23
CA GLN A 617 21.34 4.40 1.59
C GLN A 617 21.88 5.74 2.16
N PRO A 618 21.29 6.28 3.25
CA PRO A 618 21.78 7.47 3.92
C PRO A 618 23.29 7.46 4.18
N GLY A 619 23.98 8.53 3.79
CA GLY A 619 25.42 8.72 3.92
C GLY A 619 26.28 7.97 2.90
N GLN A 620 25.68 7.31 1.91
CA GLN A 620 26.42 6.62 0.84
C GLN A 620 26.67 7.52 -0.37
N SER A 621 27.69 7.16 -1.17
CA SER A 621 28.03 7.83 -2.42
C SER A 621 28.49 6.83 -3.48
N GLU A 622 28.17 7.10 -4.73
CA GLU A 622 28.61 6.30 -5.88
C GLU A 622 28.98 7.20 -7.07
N THR A 623 30.00 6.80 -7.83
CA THR A 623 30.33 7.41 -9.12
C THR A 623 29.99 6.46 -10.26
N ILE A 624 29.24 6.94 -11.25
CA ILE A 624 28.98 6.25 -12.52
C ILE A 624 29.65 6.95 -13.70
N TYR A 625 29.98 6.17 -14.73
CA TYR A 625 30.69 6.62 -15.93
C TYR A 625 29.87 6.34 -17.18
N PHE A 626 29.65 7.35 -18.01
CA PHE A 626 28.90 7.19 -19.26
C PHE A 626 29.29 8.22 -20.33
N GLU A 627 29.00 7.89 -21.59
CA GLU A 627 29.09 8.84 -22.70
C GLU A 627 27.72 9.48 -22.93
N VAL A 628 27.71 10.82 -22.97
CA VAL A 628 26.48 11.59 -23.17
C VAL A 628 25.93 11.34 -24.57
N PRO A 629 24.59 11.19 -24.73
CA PRO A 629 23.98 11.03 -26.04
C PRO A 629 24.43 12.09 -27.06
N GLU A 630 24.61 11.69 -28.31
CA GLU A 630 25.00 12.59 -29.41
C GLU A 630 23.87 13.54 -29.83
N THR A 631 22.63 13.27 -29.41
CA THR A 631 21.45 14.04 -29.80
C THR A 631 21.19 15.10 -28.73
N PRO A 632 21.32 16.41 -29.06
CA PRO A 632 20.96 17.49 -28.16
C PRO A 632 19.47 17.44 -27.78
N GLY A 633 19.15 17.84 -26.56
CA GLY A 633 17.79 17.80 -26.04
C GLY A 633 17.73 17.90 -24.53
N ASP A 634 16.51 18.06 -24.03
CA ASP A 634 16.22 18.02 -22.60
C ASP A 634 15.87 16.58 -22.22
N TYR A 635 16.85 15.87 -21.66
CA TYR A 635 16.64 14.58 -21.02
C TYR A 635 16.24 14.84 -19.56
N ASP A 636 15.69 13.82 -18.91
CA ASP A 636 15.35 13.89 -17.49
C ASP A 636 16.39 13.12 -16.66
N PHE A 637 16.58 13.55 -15.41
CA PHE A 637 17.11 12.68 -14.36
C PHE A 637 16.15 12.67 -13.19
N VAL A 638 15.91 11.48 -12.62
CA VAL A 638 14.82 11.25 -11.69
C VAL A 638 15.19 10.20 -10.64
N CYS A 639 14.72 10.37 -9.40
CA CYS A 639 14.77 9.31 -8.41
C CYS A 639 13.61 8.33 -8.65
N THR A 640 13.93 7.05 -8.74
CA THR A 640 12.94 5.98 -9.02
C THR A 640 12.61 5.14 -7.80
N PHE A 641 13.12 5.55 -6.62
CA PHE A 641 12.53 5.06 -5.37
C PHE A 641 11.02 5.38 -5.37
N PRO A 642 10.15 4.46 -4.94
CA PRO A 642 8.72 4.56 -5.23
C PRO A 642 8.07 5.87 -4.79
N GLY A 643 7.36 6.49 -5.73
CA GLY A 643 6.73 7.80 -5.55
C GLY A 643 7.66 9.01 -5.64
N HIS A 644 8.98 8.85 -5.55
CA HIS A 644 9.92 9.99 -5.56
C HIS A 644 10.00 10.66 -6.93
N HIS A 645 9.73 9.94 -8.03
CA HIS A 645 9.84 10.46 -9.40
C HIS A 645 8.96 11.68 -9.68
N ILE A 646 7.92 11.86 -8.85
CA ILE A 646 6.96 12.95 -8.94
C ILE A 646 7.60 14.28 -8.53
N SER A 647 8.40 14.29 -7.47
CA SER A 647 8.99 15.50 -6.88
C SER A 647 10.51 15.60 -7.07
N MET A 648 11.22 14.46 -7.06
CA MET A 648 12.67 14.38 -7.06
C MET A 648 13.21 14.15 -8.47
N ARG A 649 13.28 15.22 -9.25
CA ARG A 649 13.71 15.19 -10.65
C ARG A 649 14.33 16.50 -11.11
N GLY A 650 15.06 16.45 -12.22
CA GLY A 650 15.59 17.61 -12.90
C GLY A 650 15.85 17.36 -14.39
N ILE A 651 16.39 18.38 -15.06
CA ILE A 651 16.68 18.34 -16.49
C ILE A 651 18.16 18.05 -16.71
N PHE A 652 18.46 16.99 -17.44
CA PHE A 652 19.78 16.69 -17.98
C PHE A 652 19.86 17.21 -19.43
N ARG A 653 20.29 18.46 -19.59
CA ARG A 653 20.33 19.16 -20.88
C ARG A 653 21.60 18.82 -21.65
N VAL A 654 21.42 18.27 -22.85
CA VAL A 654 22.51 17.97 -23.79
C VAL A 654 22.58 19.07 -24.86
N GLU A 655 23.74 19.72 -24.97
CA GLU A 655 24.03 20.81 -25.94
C GLU A 655 25.02 20.43 -27.03
#